data_AF-A0A835WDG2-F1
#
_entry.id   AF-A0A835WDG2-F1
#
_cell.length_a   1.000
_cell.length_b   1.000
_cell.length_c   1.000
_cell.angle_alpha   90.00
_cell.angle_beta   90.00
_cell.angle_gamma   90.00
#
_symmetry.space_group_name_H-M   'P 1'
#
loop_
_entity.id
_entity.type
_entity.pdbx_description
1 polymer ?
#
loop_
_entity_poly.entity_id
_entity_poly.type
_entity_poly.pdbx_seq_one_letter_code
_entity_poly.pdbx_strand_id
1 'polypeptide(L)'
;MRLAVLLPVTSRGCQGAGDVRALFARLQRLRRHLDPPAHPAPPDQTQPPSPAAAATAAAQQPQPGDRAGSSSSSGSSWITAAHVCVCLGVDEDDPWLMASELPPAAAAAVAADAPAGPMPEVEGEVQDGSSPAGADGPNGAAARGSSFLVQAFPGLPVRLVVFTRAELELHQVDVVRGGWVDAERVEGERGPGGAPPLCWMWERLATEAVTAQAATHVVLLGDDTHVEPPGWPQLVLQRFAATGATHDSMAAAATAAVGAAAVAKATPTPAAAPPPHQPHQPHRHPLRCLVLVDAADPGYPSFPVLDAVAHLAAFGGRLFPPRLFVNQMGDPFLAELYRRLGGLDLEPAVAVTNATGGIQLPDAPLLLPLLRAGAAAAAVGAAAAAGAAAAGAAAAGAAVGDGAGAPGAGAYVPPRYRRVYAALPHALEEWTAVGAAAWGVAPRTSVDVLVPCGRGVGSELRAIVEQCSRISPDAGVDVRFGVLVDTPLPLPRSGGGGGGGGGARAELDALRDQHMGRMRLRYNEANLGASRTRNRMMDESLAQLLVLLDDDVVPEPGLVEAYVRAAARNSQARGFVGPTRLPATGSAWAHAVHMSDVAFFWGAPASALVGRRPDGSVWLPWCVTANMAVRNTPHRFDPRFPRTGGGEDIDFCLRACGGSGGMLAVPEAACRHPLWNNGRPHVLRFAKWAVGDGQLIEMYPHLCYWAAPNPAELLVLLAAASATALVAAVALQLPAALLLPRLQQLRVLPAPVMGGAMGAVGSGGGGSAGLLPWWRLSGIAAAAAATAAAARQAAAAALVAALAVAASEALLELVRHCLNPARLARHPCPSWRLRLHAALIAALLRNVSEAGRLYGHACRAFGVQALRLPPPPTPPPPPTRQPAAAAAIPGNPWAGVADGGGSGVAPLHEKEEEQEEEEPLRSAAAVLAYPGGRVGRNGSSGLAAAGSHAAATAAKSSAGATAAAAAAATAAAAAPEGGVLGGGLARLWRLVGRRFDWFCGIDRAVVRLEQARAGARAAAHVSAAVMAVVVVVAGVAVRGAPEGGWLGCSEWRVLRAAGLVWLAAACVMLWRE
;
A
#
# COMPACT_ATOMS: atom_id res chain seq x y z
N MET A 1 -2.11 -9.83 -44.47
CA MET A 1 -1.42 -9.44 -43.21
C MET A 1 -0.22 -10.34 -43.03
N ARG A 2 0.91 -9.83 -42.54
CA ARG A 2 2.11 -10.63 -42.27
C ARG A 2 2.67 -10.27 -40.90
N LEU A 3 2.91 -11.26 -40.04
CA LEU A 3 3.46 -11.09 -38.69
C LEU A 3 4.97 -11.36 -38.70
N ALA A 4 5.75 -10.44 -38.14
CA ALA A 4 7.16 -10.65 -37.85
C ALA A 4 7.39 -10.91 -36.36
N VAL A 5 8.12 -11.97 -36.05
CA VAL A 5 8.61 -12.25 -34.69
C VAL A 5 9.97 -11.59 -34.52
N LEU A 6 10.06 -10.58 -33.65
CA LEU A 6 11.30 -9.85 -33.39
C LEU A 6 12.03 -10.49 -32.20
N LEU A 7 13.18 -11.11 -32.46
CA LEU A 7 13.98 -11.82 -31.47
C LEU A 7 15.38 -11.20 -31.39
N PRO A 8 15.61 -10.23 -30.50
CA PRO A 8 16.94 -9.80 -30.14
C PRO A 8 17.63 -10.93 -29.36
N VAL A 9 18.65 -11.52 -29.96
CA VAL A 9 19.50 -12.53 -29.31
C VAL A 9 20.68 -11.80 -28.70
N THR A 10 20.75 -11.76 -27.38
CA THR A 10 21.87 -11.13 -26.67
C THR A 10 22.92 -12.17 -26.28
N SER A 11 24.18 -11.87 -26.53
CA SER A 11 25.35 -12.72 -26.27
C SER A 11 25.60 -13.02 -24.79
N ARG A 12 24.97 -12.28 -23.87
CA ARG A 12 25.16 -12.45 -22.41
C ARG A 12 24.87 -13.86 -21.91
N GLY A 13 24.08 -14.63 -22.64
CA GLY A 13 23.79 -16.04 -22.34
C GLY A 13 24.68 -17.05 -23.05
N CYS A 14 25.52 -16.67 -24.02
CA CYS A 14 26.27 -17.59 -24.88
C CYS A 14 27.78 -17.54 -24.64
N GLN A 15 28.25 -18.09 -23.51
CA GLN A 15 29.68 -18.12 -23.18
C GLN A 15 30.42 -19.34 -23.75
N GLY A 16 29.70 -20.33 -24.27
CA GLY A 16 30.29 -21.48 -24.96
C GLY A 16 29.30 -22.32 -25.76
N ALA A 17 29.80 -23.41 -26.35
CA ALA A 17 29.03 -24.28 -27.23
C ALA A 17 27.75 -24.87 -26.60
N GLY A 18 27.74 -25.07 -25.27
CA GLY A 18 26.55 -25.54 -24.54
C GLY A 18 25.41 -24.52 -24.55
N ASP A 19 25.74 -23.23 -24.43
CA ASP A 19 24.76 -22.16 -24.43
C ASP A 19 24.20 -21.89 -25.82
N VAL A 20 25.05 -21.95 -26.85
CA VAL A 20 24.64 -21.88 -28.27
C VAL A 20 23.68 -23.01 -28.59
N ARG A 21 23.95 -24.22 -28.09
CA ARG A 21 23.04 -25.37 -28.21
C ARG A 21 21.71 -25.11 -27.52
N ALA A 22 21.74 -24.57 -26.30
CA ALA A 22 20.53 -24.23 -25.56
C ALA A 22 19.70 -23.17 -26.29
N LEU A 23 20.35 -22.13 -26.84
CA LEU A 23 19.71 -21.11 -27.67
C LEU A 23 19.08 -21.73 -28.93
N PHE A 24 19.82 -22.55 -29.67
CA PHE A 24 19.29 -23.21 -30.86
C PHE A 24 18.08 -24.09 -30.53
N ALA A 25 18.12 -24.84 -29.43
CA ALA A 25 16.98 -25.62 -28.95
C ALA A 25 15.78 -24.74 -28.55
N ARG A 26 16.01 -23.55 -27.97
CA ARG A 26 14.94 -22.56 -27.70
C ARG A 26 14.32 -22.04 -28.99
N LEU A 27 15.13 -21.67 -29.98
CA LEU A 27 14.65 -21.19 -31.28
C LEU A 27 13.87 -22.27 -32.04
N GLN A 28 14.33 -23.53 -32.04
CA GLN A 28 13.60 -24.65 -32.62
C GLN A 28 12.29 -24.97 -31.89
N ARG A 29 12.23 -24.80 -30.57
CA ARG A 29 10.97 -24.87 -29.83
C ARG A 29 10.02 -23.77 -30.30
N LEU A 30 10.47 -22.51 -30.32
CA LEU A 30 9.65 -21.40 -30.80
C LEU A 30 9.15 -21.65 -32.24
N ARG A 31 9.99 -22.15 -33.13
CA ARG A 31 9.61 -22.54 -34.50
C ARG A 31 8.43 -23.52 -34.53
N ARG A 32 8.42 -24.54 -33.66
CA ARG A 32 7.32 -25.51 -33.56
C ARG A 32 6.01 -24.86 -33.11
N HIS A 33 6.07 -23.83 -32.28
CA HIS A 33 4.87 -23.07 -31.87
C HIS A 33 4.34 -22.14 -32.96
N LEU A 34 5.14 -21.78 -33.96
CA LEU A 34 4.68 -20.98 -35.10
C LEU A 34 3.86 -21.79 -36.10
N ASP A 35 4.10 -23.10 -36.19
CA ASP A 35 3.30 -23.98 -37.05
C ASP A 35 1.92 -24.24 -36.43
N PRO A 36 0.84 -24.19 -37.21
CA PRO A 36 -0.44 -24.71 -36.76
C PRO A 36 -0.29 -26.20 -36.43
N PRO A 37 -0.99 -26.72 -35.41
CA PRO A 37 -1.00 -28.15 -35.15
C PRO A 37 -1.44 -28.86 -36.43
N ALA A 38 -0.69 -29.89 -36.82
CA ALA A 38 -1.08 -30.72 -37.95
C ALA A 38 -2.53 -31.18 -37.73
N HIS A 39 -3.44 -30.78 -38.62
CA HIS A 39 -4.81 -31.28 -38.54
C HIS A 39 -4.72 -32.80 -38.52
N PRO A 40 -5.32 -33.48 -37.52
CA PRO A 40 -5.42 -34.93 -37.57
C PRO A 40 -6.05 -35.26 -38.91
N ALA A 41 -5.40 -36.14 -39.68
CA ALA A 41 -5.93 -36.57 -40.96
C ALA A 41 -7.41 -36.90 -40.75
N PRO A 42 -8.33 -36.39 -41.59
CA PRO A 42 -9.75 -36.68 -41.43
C PRO A 42 -9.89 -38.19 -41.27
N PRO A 43 -10.61 -38.66 -40.22
CA PRO A 43 -10.72 -40.08 -39.97
C PRO A 43 -11.18 -40.75 -41.27
N ASP A 44 -10.40 -41.73 -41.70
CA ASP A 44 -10.60 -42.45 -42.96
C ASP A 44 -12.05 -42.93 -43.03
N GLN A 45 -12.88 -42.28 -43.86
CA GLN A 45 -14.33 -42.52 -43.95
C GLN A 45 -14.64 -43.85 -44.68
N THR A 46 -13.69 -44.77 -44.77
CA THR A 46 -13.84 -46.05 -45.45
C THR A 46 -14.43 -47.16 -44.58
N GLN A 47 -14.80 -46.91 -43.31
CA GLN A 47 -15.58 -47.86 -42.52
C GLN A 47 -17.07 -47.48 -42.44
N PRO A 48 -17.99 -48.29 -43.02
CA PRO A 48 -19.42 -48.11 -42.79
C PRO A 48 -19.75 -48.34 -41.30
N PRO A 49 -20.68 -47.57 -40.70
CA PRO A 49 -21.02 -47.73 -39.30
C PRO A 49 -21.65 -49.11 -39.03
N SER A 50 -21.15 -49.79 -38.00
CA SER A 50 -21.73 -51.01 -37.45
C SER A 50 -23.12 -50.72 -36.85
N PRO A 51 -24.17 -51.54 -37.10
CA PRO A 51 -25.55 -51.23 -36.74
C PRO A 51 -25.93 -51.40 -35.25
N ALA A 52 -24.98 -51.35 -34.31
CA ALA A 52 -25.20 -51.83 -32.93
C ALA A 52 -25.15 -50.78 -31.80
N ALA A 53 -25.33 -49.47 -32.08
CA ALA A 53 -25.29 -48.44 -31.03
C ALA A 53 -26.41 -47.39 -31.09
N ALA A 54 -27.60 -47.77 -31.58
CA ALA A 54 -28.78 -46.92 -31.59
C ALA A 54 -29.86 -47.43 -30.62
N ALA A 55 -29.55 -47.53 -29.32
CA ALA A 55 -30.56 -47.82 -28.30
C ALA A 55 -30.09 -47.48 -26.88
N THR A 56 -29.92 -46.19 -26.54
CA THR A 56 -30.20 -45.65 -25.17
C THR A 56 -29.86 -44.16 -25.09
N ALA A 57 -30.85 -43.30 -25.31
CA ALA A 57 -30.90 -41.94 -24.74
C ALA A 57 -32.29 -41.33 -25.01
N ALA A 58 -33.28 -41.76 -24.24
CA ALA A 58 -34.58 -41.10 -24.15
C ALA A 58 -34.85 -40.78 -22.68
N ALA A 59 -34.65 -39.52 -22.29
CA ALA A 59 -35.37 -38.78 -21.24
C ALA A 59 -34.57 -37.55 -20.81
N GLN A 60 -34.89 -36.37 -21.35
CA GLN A 60 -34.81 -35.09 -20.62
C GLN A 60 -35.71 -34.03 -21.29
N GLN A 61 -36.41 -33.30 -20.44
CA GLN A 61 -37.52 -32.36 -20.69
C GLN A 61 -37.10 -31.03 -21.38
N PRO A 62 -38.05 -30.23 -21.90
CA PRO A 62 -37.76 -29.12 -22.82
C PRO A 62 -37.38 -27.81 -22.10
N GLN A 63 -36.36 -27.12 -22.63
CA GLN A 63 -36.05 -25.72 -22.35
C GLN A 63 -36.58 -24.86 -23.52
N PRO A 64 -37.22 -23.69 -23.27
CA PRO A 64 -37.71 -22.83 -24.34
C PRO A 64 -36.70 -21.73 -24.69
N GLY A 65 -36.34 -21.63 -25.98
CA GLY A 65 -35.93 -20.35 -26.57
C GLY A 65 -34.55 -20.28 -27.22
N ASP A 66 -34.27 -21.08 -28.25
CA ASP A 66 -33.18 -20.81 -29.20
C ASP A 66 -33.71 -20.20 -30.50
N ARG A 67 -33.41 -18.92 -30.72
CA ARG A 67 -33.44 -18.25 -32.03
C ARG A 67 -32.03 -17.78 -32.35
N ALA A 68 -31.37 -18.50 -33.25
CA ALA A 68 -30.53 -18.02 -34.36
C ALA A 68 -29.55 -19.14 -34.74
N GLY A 69 -29.79 -19.79 -35.88
CA GLY A 69 -28.84 -20.74 -36.45
C GLY A 69 -27.59 -20.00 -36.90
N SER A 70 -26.48 -20.19 -36.18
CA SER A 70 -25.15 -19.86 -36.69
C SER A 70 -24.66 -21.04 -37.52
N SER A 71 -24.66 -20.89 -38.85
CA SER A 71 -23.91 -21.78 -39.73
C SER A 71 -22.42 -21.64 -39.39
N SER A 72 -21.85 -22.63 -38.71
CA SER A 72 -20.40 -22.74 -38.55
C SER A 72 -19.80 -23.10 -39.90
N SER A 73 -19.43 -22.11 -40.70
CA SER A 73 -18.53 -22.35 -41.83
C SER A 73 -17.22 -22.86 -41.25
N SER A 74 -16.80 -24.06 -41.66
CA SER A 74 -15.46 -24.57 -41.42
C SER A 74 -14.48 -23.68 -42.20
N GLY A 75 -14.10 -22.55 -41.60
CA GLY A 75 -13.18 -21.59 -42.17
C GLY A 75 -11.85 -22.29 -42.45
N SER A 76 -11.51 -22.43 -43.72
CA SER A 76 -10.19 -22.89 -44.13
C SER A 76 -9.13 -21.99 -43.49
N SER A 77 -8.08 -22.61 -42.94
CA SER A 77 -6.91 -21.90 -42.41
C SER A 77 -6.21 -21.15 -43.55
N TRP A 78 -6.57 -19.89 -43.78
CA TRP A 78 -5.93 -19.04 -44.81
C TRP A 78 -4.52 -18.58 -44.42
N ILE A 79 -4.11 -18.83 -43.18
CA ILE A 79 -2.79 -18.45 -42.66
C ILE A 79 -1.81 -19.60 -42.94
N THR A 80 -0.90 -19.35 -43.88
CA THR A 80 0.21 -20.23 -44.27
C THR A 80 1.54 -19.71 -43.73
N ALA A 81 2.61 -20.50 -43.84
CA ALA A 81 3.99 -20.09 -43.51
C ALA A 81 4.42 -18.75 -44.15
N ALA A 82 3.82 -18.35 -45.28
CA ALA A 82 4.10 -17.06 -45.94
C ALA A 82 3.66 -15.84 -45.11
N HIS A 83 2.78 -16.03 -44.12
CA HIS A 83 2.23 -14.98 -43.27
C HIS A 83 3.06 -14.73 -42.01
N VAL A 84 4.08 -15.55 -41.74
CA VAL A 84 4.96 -15.42 -40.58
C VAL A 84 6.40 -15.24 -41.07
N CYS A 85 7.12 -14.31 -40.46
CA CYS A 85 8.55 -14.14 -40.69
C CYS A 85 9.27 -13.92 -39.36
N VAL A 86 10.58 -14.13 -39.35
CA VAL A 86 11.41 -13.99 -38.14
C VAL A 86 12.52 -12.99 -38.43
N CYS A 87 12.67 -12.00 -37.56
CA CYS A 87 13.79 -11.06 -37.56
C CYS A 87 14.67 -11.36 -36.34
N LEU A 88 15.86 -11.92 -36.61
CA LEU A 88 16.85 -12.25 -35.58
C LEU A 88 17.87 -11.13 -35.50
N GLY A 89 18.00 -10.53 -34.32
CA GLY A 89 19.03 -9.54 -34.04
C GLY A 89 20.22 -10.17 -33.34
N VAL A 90 21.43 -10.04 -33.87
CA VAL A 90 22.66 -10.59 -33.26
C VAL A 90 23.73 -9.53 -33.11
N ASP A 91 24.53 -9.63 -32.06
CA ASP A 91 25.72 -8.79 -31.84
C ASP A 91 26.87 -9.27 -32.74
N GLU A 92 27.50 -8.37 -33.50
CA GLU A 92 28.61 -8.73 -34.40
C GLU A 92 29.84 -9.26 -33.64
N ASP A 93 30.02 -8.82 -32.39
CA ASP A 93 31.16 -9.17 -31.55
C ASP A 93 31.01 -10.58 -30.94
N ASP A 94 29.91 -11.30 -31.20
CA ASP A 94 29.71 -12.67 -30.73
C ASP A 94 30.15 -13.69 -31.80
N PRO A 95 31.38 -14.26 -31.68
CA PRO A 95 31.92 -15.19 -32.66
C PRO A 95 31.11 -16.49 -32.72
N TRP A 96 30.36 -16.84 -31.67
CA TRP A 96 29.53 -18.03 -31.66
C TRP A 96 28.24 -17.83 -32.45
N LEU A 97 27.60 -16.66 -32.35
CA LEU A 97 26.38 -16.36 -33.11
C LEU A 97 26.66 -16.14 -34.60
N MET A 98 27.87 -15.67 -34.92
CA MET A 98 28.32 -15.41 -36.30
C MET A 98 28.91 -16.64 -37.01
N ALA A 99 29.07 -17.77 -36.31
CA ALA A 99 29.56 -19.01 -36.91
C ALA A 99 28.60 -19.52 -38.00
N SER A 100 29.15 -19.89 -39.16
CA SER A 100 28.38 -20.41 -40.30
C SER A 100 27.82 -21.81 -40.05
N GLU A 101 28.42 -22.56 -39.12
CA GLU A 101 28.00 -23.92 -38.74
C GLU A 101 27.91 -24.04 -37.23
N LEU A 102 26.98 -24.87 -36.75
CA LEU A 102 26.99 -25.32 -35.36
C LEU A 102 28.34 -26.00 -35.09
N PRO A 103 29.03 -25.66 -33.98
CA PRO A 103 30.24 -26.36 -33.59
C PRO A 103 29.99 -27.89 -33.62
N PRO A 104 30.94 -28.73 -34.08
CA PRO A 104 30.70 -30.17 -34.28
C PRO A 104 30.11 -30.87 -33.04
N ALA A 105 30.56 -30.46 -31.85
CA ALA A 105 30.01 -30.94 -30.58
C ALA A 105 28.54 -30.54 -30.35
N ALA A 106 28.11 -29.37 -30.81
CA ALA A 106 26.72 -28.93 -30.77
C ALA A 106 25.88 -29.63 -31.85
N ALA A 107 26.40 -29.76 -33.07
CA ALA A 107 25.73 -30.45 -34.18
C ALA A 107 25.44 -31.93 -33.85
N ALA A 108 26.43 -32.66 -33.30
CA ALA A 108 26.28 -34.07 -32.93
C ALA A 108 25.22 -34.32 -31.84
N ALA A 109 25.06 -33.37 -30.91
CA ALA A 109 24.06 -33.48 -29.85
C ALA A 109 22.65 -33.07 -30.30
N VAL A 110 22.54 -32.06 -31.18
CA VAL A 110 21.26 -31.69 -31.81
C VAL A 110 20.70 -32.86 -32.62
N ALA A 111 21.57 -33.58 -33.34
CA ALA A 111 21.19 -34.79 -34.07
C ALA A 111 20.69 -35.92 -33.14
N ALA A 112 21.11 -35.96 -31.87
CA ALA A 112 20.69 -36.97 -30.90
C ALA A 112 19.30 -36.68 -30.29
N ASP A 113 18.86 -35.42 -30.25
CA ASP A 113 17.55 -34.99 -29.72
C ASP A 113 16.44 -34.89 -30.80
N ALA A 114 16.79 -35.07 -32.08
CA ALA A 114 15.82 -35.03 -33.17
C ALA A 114 14.90 -36.27 -33.13
N PRO A 115 13.56 -36.12 -33.17
CA PRO A 115 12.65 -37.26 -33.20
C PRO A 115 12.91 -38.10 -34.46
N ALA A 116 13.04 -39.41 -34.29
CA ALA A 116 13.20 -40.36 -35.38
C ALA A 116 11.91 -40.45 -36.21
N GLY A 117 11.73 -39.53 -37.15
CA GLY A 117 10.65 -39.52 -38.13
C GLY A 117 11.23 -39.34 -39.54
N PRO A 118 10.69 -40.03 -40.56
CA PRO A 118 11.20 -39.95 -41.92
C PRO A 118 10.96 -38.54 -42.50
N MET A 119 12.03 -37.88 -42.91
CA MET A 119 11.96 -36.69 -43.77
C MET A 119 11.37 -37.09 -45.12
N PRO A 120 10.42 -36.34 -45.71
CA PRO A 120 9.92 -36.63 -47.04
C PRO A 120 11.01 -36.35 -48.08
N GLU A 121 11.33 -37.35 -48.90
CA GLU A 121 12.21 -37.21 -50.06
C GLU A 121 11.57 -36.25 -51.06
N VAL A 122 12.30 -35.18 -51.39
CA VAL A 122 11.98 -34.30 -52.51
C VAL A 122 12.83 -34.77 -53.69
N GLU A 123 12.25 -35.58 -54.55
CA GLU A 123 12.84 -35.93 -55.85
C GLU A 123 12.66 -34.75 -56.82
N GLY A 124 13.77 -34.21 -57.32
CA GLY A 124 13.80 -33.23 -58.39
C GLY A 124 14.84 -33.64 -59.43
N GLU A 125 14.37 -33.95 -60.63
CA GLU A 125 15.17 -34.33 -61.81
C GLU A 125 16.25 -33.30 -62.15
N VAL A 126 17.46 -33.80 -62.40
CA VAL A 126 18.58 -33.05 -62.98
C VAL A 126 18.54 -33.24 -64.49
N GLN A 127 18.34 -32.15 -65.23
CA GLN A 127 18.58 -32.11 -66.69
C GLN A 127 19.97 -31.52 -66.97
N ASP A 128 20.79 -32.32 -67.64
CA ASP A 128 22.09 -31.94 -68.23
C ASP A 128 21.91 -31.03 -69.46
N GLY A 129 22.73 -29.99 -69.55
CA GLY A 129 22.80 -29.11 -70.72
C GLY A 129 24.07 -28.27 -70.73
N SER A 130 24.95 -28.54 -71.70
CA SER A 130 26.31 -28.04 -71.86
C SER A 130 26.47 -26.69 -72.60
N SER A 131 27.49 -25.91 -72.18
CA SER A 131 28.29 -24.88 -72.91
C SER A 131 27.75 -23.43 -73.07
N PRO A 132 28.63 -22.41 -73.29
CA PRO A 132 29.89 -22.11 -72.59
C PRO A 132 30.05 -20.61 -72.19
N ALA A 133 30.97 -20.38 -71.25
CA ALA A 133 31.75 -19.17 -70.93
C ALA A 133 31.32 -17.79 -71.48
N GLY A 134 31.05 -16.85 -70.56
CA GLY A 134 31.05 -15.41 -70.86
C GLY A 134 30.79 -14.51 -69.64
N ALA A 135 31.81 -13.72 -69.27
CA ALA A 135 31.80 -12.50 -68.45
C ALA A 135 31.56 -12.63 -66.92
N ASP A 136 32.68 -12.73 -66.19
CA ASP A 136 32.79 -12.41 -64.77
C ASP A 136 32.46 -10.93 -64.51
N GLY A 137 31.35 -10.69 -63.80
CA GLY A 137 31.11 -9.47 -63.02
C GLY A 137 31.40 -9.72 -61.53
N PRO A 138 31.90 -8.74 -60.76
CA PRO A 138 32.46 -8.95 -59.42
C PRO A 138 31.44 -9.24 -58.29
N ASN A 139 30.28 -9.83 -58.57
CA ASN A 139 29.26 -10.17 -57.56
C ASN A 139 29.07 -11.69 -57.33
N GLY A 140 29.94 -12.54 -57.88
CA GLY A 140 29.80 -14.00 -57.81
C GLY A 140 30.76 -14.70 -56.83
N ALA A 141 30.70 -14.42 -55.53
CA ALA A 141 31.40 -15.22 -54.50
C ALA A 141 30.75 -15.05 -53.12
N ALA A 142 29.57 -15.64 -52.93
CA ALA A 142 28.91 -15.74 -51.63
C ALA A 142 27.82 -16.82 -51.65
N ALA A 143 28.17 -18.07 -51.96
CA ALA A 143 27.43 -19.20 -51.40
C ALA A 143 27.78 -19.26 -49.90
N ARG A 144 27.32 -18.27 -49.14
CA ARG A 144 27.51 -18.15 -47.69
C ARG A 144 26.72 -19.27 -47.05
N GLY A 145 27.40 -20.14 -46.31
CA GLY A 145 26.74 -21.08 -45.41
C GLY A 145 25.69 -20.32 -44.60
N SER A 146 24.43 -20.77 -44.66
CA SER A 146 23.35 -20.17 -43.90
C SER A 146 23.68 -20.36 -42.42
N SER A 147 23.84 -19.25 -41.69
CA SER A 147 24.06 -19.27 -40.22
C SER A 147 23.10 -20.26 -39.56
N PHE A 148 23.59 -21.00 -38.56
CA PHE A 148 22.76 -21.97 -37.83
C PHE A 148 21.48 -21.34 -37.26
N LEU A 149 21.47 -20.04 -36.98
CA LEU A 149 20.28 -19.30 -36.55
C LEU A 149 19.16 -19.30 -37.61
N VAL A 150 19.53 -19.22 -38.90
CA VAL A 150 18.58 -19.36 -40.00
C VAL A 150 18.07 -20.80 -40.08
N GLN A 151 18.96 -21.77 -39.85
CA GLN A 151 18.61 -23.19 -39.84
C GLN A 151 17.66 -23.58 -38.69
N ALA A 152 17.56 -22.76 -37.64
CA ALA A 152 16.62 -22.98 -36.54
C ALA A 152 15.14 -22.81 -36.96
N PHE A 153 14.88 -22.16 -38.11
CA PHE A 153 13.53 -21.89 -38.62
C PHE A 153 13.32 -22.40 -40.04
N PRO A 154 13.40 -23.73 -40.28
CA PRO A 154 13.21 -24.28 -41.61
C PRO A 154 11.81 -23.94 -42.15
N GLY A 155 11.75 -23.58 -43.43
CA GLY A 155 10.52 -23.25 -44.14
C GLY A 155 9.93 -21.87 -43.82
N LEU A 156 10.56 -21.06 -42.96
CA LEU A 156 10.15 -19.69 -42.71
C LEU A 156 11.13 -18.67 -43.31
N PRO A 157 10.64 -17.51 -43.78
CA PRO A 157 11.48 -16.40 -44.17
C PRO A 157 12.14 -15.77 -42.94
N VAL A 158 13.44 -16.04 -42.76
CA VAL A 158 14.26 -15.47 -41.69
C VAL A 158 15.12 -14.33 -42.23
N ARG A 159 15.14 -13.20 -41.50
CA ARG A 159 16.04 -12.09 -41.73
C ARG A 159 16.98 -12.00 -40.53
N LEU A 160 18.28 -12.15 -40.79
CA LEU A 160 19.32 -11.88 -39.81
C LEU A 160 19.71 -10.40 -39.91
N VAL A 161 19.63 -9.69 -38.80
CA VAL A 161 20.08 -8.31 -38.62
C VAL A 161 21.26 -8.35 -37.66
N VAL A 162 22.43 -7.99 -38.16
CA VAL A 162 23.67 -7.95 -37.36
C VAL A 162 23.83 -6.51 -36.87
N PHE A 163 23.93 -6.33 -35.55
CA PHE A 163 24.19 -5.05 -34.92
C PHE A 163 25.69 -4.86 -34.78
N THR A 164 26.20 -3.81 -35.40
CA THR A 164 27.63 -3.52 -35.31
C THR A 164 27.96 -2.84 -33.98
N ARG A 165 29.13 -3.11 -33.42
CA ARG A 165 29.68 -2.43 -32.26
C ARG A 165 29.67 -0.91 -32.45
N ALA A 166 29.96 -0.44 -33.67
CA ALA A 166 29.87 0.97 -34.01
C ALA A 166 28.45 1.53 -33.83
N GLU A 167 27.41 0.82 -34.28
CA GLU A 167 26.01 1.23 -34.06
C GLU A 167 25.64 1.20 -32.57
N LEU A 168 26.12 0.19 -31.84
CA LEU A 168 25.92 0.04 -30.40
C LEU A 168 26.58 1.19 -29.62
N GLU A 169 27.82 1.53 -29.94
CA GLU A 169 28.59 2.61 -29.33
C GLU A 169 28.06 3.99 -29.71
N LEU A 170 27.65 4.20 -30.97
CA LEU A 170 27.10 5.49 -31.43
C LEU A 170 25.80 5.82 -30.67
N HIS A 171 24.96 4.81 -30.44
CA HIS A 171 23.77 4.97 -29.63
C HIS A 171 24.07 5.31 -28.17
N GLN A 172 25.19 4.82 -27.63
CA GLN A 172 25.61 5.11 -26.25
C GLN A 172 26.15 6.55 -26.09
N VAL A 173 26.98 7.02 -27.03
CA VAL A 173 27.56 8.37 -26.98
C VAL A 173 26.48 9.46 -27.02
N ASP A 174 25.43 9.22 -27.80
CA ASP A 174 24.31 10.14 -27.97
C ASP A 174 23.42 10.27 -26.72
N VAL A 175 23.31 9.21 -25.92
CA VAL A 175 22.59 9.23 -24.63
C VAL A 175 23.32 10.14 -23.63
N VAL A 176 24.64 10.06 -23.57
CA VAL A 176 25.47 10.84 -22.62
C VAL A 176 25.47 12.34 -22.96
N ARG A 177 25.51 12.71 -24.25
CA ARG A 177 25.51 14.12 -24.68
C ARG A 177 24.17 14.84 -24.48
N GLY A 178 23.07 14.10 -24.32
CA GLY A 178 21.72 14.65 -24.24
C GLY A 178 21.35 15.37 -22.93
N GLY A 179 22.15 15.26 -21.87
CA GLY A 179 21.90 15.93 -20.58
C GLY A 179 20.72 15.37 -19.76
N TRP A 180 20.14 14.23 -20.16
CA TRP A 180 18.99 13.62 -19.49
C TRP A 180 19.35 12.71 -18.31
N VAL A 181 20.63 12.35 -18.17
CA VAL A 181 21.13 11.48 -17.10
C VAL A 181 22.49 12.01 -16.65
N ASP A 182 22.70 12.13 -15.33
CA ASP A 182 24.03 12.42 -14.78
C ASP A 182 25.02 11.38 -15.32
N ALA A 183 26.13 11.83 -15.91
CA ALA A 183 27.13 10.95 -16.52
C ALA A 183 27.63 9.89 -15.53
N GLU A 184 27.77 10.23 -14.24
CA GLU A 184 28.13 9.30 -13.16
C GLU A 184 27.09 8.18 -12.94
N ARG A 185 25.80 8.47 -13.16
CA ARG A 185 24.73 7.49 -12.99
C ARG A 185 24.63 6.53 -14.17
N VAL A 186 24.92 7.01 -15.38
CA VAL A 186 25.08 6.15 -16.56
C VAL A 186 26.22 5.17 -16.34
N GLU A 187 27.34 5.60 -15.74
CA GLU A 187 28.46 4.72 -15.42
C GLU A 187 28.15 3.71 -14.31
N GLY A 188 27.32 4.05 -13.31
CA GLY A 188 26.86 3.11 -12.29
C GLY A 188 25.84 2.08 -12.79
N GLU A 189 25.07 2.41 -13.83
CA GLU A 189 24.14 1.48 -14.52
C GLU A 189 24.81 0.72 -15.68
N ARG A 190 26.10 0.98 -15.98
CA ARG A 190 26.92 0.10 -16.84
C ARG A 190 27.14 -1.21 -16.09
N GLY A 191 26.22 -2.16 -16.27
CA GLY A 191 26.52 -3.55 -15.99
C GLY A 191 27.80 -3.97 -16.74
N PRO A 192 28.66 -4.82 -16.16
CA PRO A 192 29.88 -5.26 -16.84
C PRO A 192 29.54 -5.81 -18.22
N GLY A 193 30.01 -5.15 -19.28
CA GLY A 193 29.86 -5.61 -20.68
C GLY A 193 29.03 -4.76 -21.65
N GLY A 194 28.55 -3.55 -21.30
CA GLY A 194 28.16 -2.53 -22.31
C GLY A 194 27.11 -2.91 -23.37
N ALA A 195 26.24 -3.89 -23.11
CA ALA A 195 25.29 -4.41 -24.08
C ALA A 195 24.27 -3.36 -24.59
N PRO A 196 23.82 -3.45 -25.85
CA PRO A 196 22.76 -2.61 -26.41
C PRO A 196 21.53 -2.52 -25.52
N PRO A 197 20.81 -1.39 -25.53
CA PRO A 197 19.48 -1.34 -24.99
C PRO A 197 18.51 -2.18 -25.84
N LEU A 198 17.84 -3.16 -25.23
CA LEU A 198 16.95 -4.13 -25.88
C LEU A 198 15.87 -3.45 -26.75
N CYS A 199 15.31 -2.34 -26.28
CA CYS A 199 14.31 -1.56 -27.00
C CYS A 199 14.82 -0.98 -28.32
N TRP A 200 16.10 -0.62 -28.38
CA TRP A 200 16.71 -0.15 -29.62
C TRP A 200 16.84 -1.29 -30.65
N MET A 201 17.23 -2.48 -30.20
CA MET A 201 17.30 -3.66 -31.07
C MET A 201 15.92 -3.97 -31.65
N TRP A 202 14.87 -3.99 -30.82
CA TRP A 202 13.50 -4.17 -31.30
C TRP A 202 13.06 -3.10 -32.30
N GLU A 203 13.41 -1.84 -32.08
CA GLU A 203 13.12 -0.76 -33.04
C GLU A 203 13.75 -1.04 -34.41
N ARG A 204 15.04 -1.39 -34.44
CA ARG A 204 15.73 -1.70 -35.70
C ARG A 204 15.16 -2.95 -36.37
N LEU A 205 14.87 -3.99 -35.60
CA LEU A 205 14.25 -5.21 -36.11
C LEU A 205 12.85 -4.94 -36.69
N ALA A 206 12.06 -4.07 -36.05
CA ALA A 206 10.75 -3.67 -36.55
C ALA A 206 10.86 -2.92 -37.89
N THR A 207 11.81 -1.99 -38.02
CA THR A 207 12.06 -1.28 -39.28
C THR A 207 12.46 -2.24 -40.40
N GLU A 208 13.39 -3.17 -40.13
CA GLU A 208 13.81 -4.18 -41.11
C GLU A 208 12.66 -5.14 -41.47
N ALA A 209 11.86 -5.58 -40.50
CA ALA A 209 10.71 -6.43 -40.74
C ALA A 209 9.71 -5.78 -41.71
N VAL A 210 9.40 -4.50 -41.49
CA VAL A 210 8.45 -3.76 -42.34
C VAL A 210 9.03 -3.50 -43.72
N THR A 211 10.28 -3.02 -43.81
CA THR A 211 10.88 -2.58 -45.08
C THR A 211 11.39 -3.73 -45.94
N ALA A 212 12.05 -4.73 -45.35
CA ALA A 212 12.69 -5.81 -46.08
C ALA A 212 11.81 -7.08 -46.18
N GLN A 213 10.94 -7.31 -45.19
CA GLN A 213 10.07 -8.50 -45.17
C GLN A 213 8.60 -8.17 -45.41
N ALA A 214 8.23 -6.91 -45.66
CA ALA A 214 6.84 -6.49 -45.84
C ALA A 214 5.93 -6.96 -44.70
N ALA A 215 6.47 -7.03 -43.47
CA ALA A 215 5.68 -7.34 -42.30
C ALA A 215 4.68 -6.20 -42.05
N THR A 216 3.42 -6.55 -41.79
CA THR A 216 2.39 -5.57 -41.40
C THR A 216 2.28 -5.46 -39.89
N HIS A 217 2.54 -6.57 -39.18
CA HIS A 217 2.52 -6.64 -37.73
C HIS A 217 3.87 -7.13 -37.20
N VAL A 218 4.22 -6.73 -35.98
CA VAL A 218 5.41 -7.20 -35.27
C VAL A 218 5.02 -7.65 -33.87
N VAL A 219 5.63 -8.72 -33.37
CA VAL A 219 5.59 -9.09 -31.95
C VAL A 219 6.98 -8.94 -31.34
N LEU A 220 7.03 -8.38 -30.13
CA LEU A 220 8.26 -8.23 -29.36
C LEU A 220 8.40 -9.46 -28.44
N LEU A 221 9.34 -10.35 -28.74
CA LEU A 221 9.61 -11.54 -27.92
C LEU A 221 11.08 -11.57 -27.47
N GLY A 222 11.32 -12.19 -26.31
CA GLY A 222 12.65 -12.62 -25.91
C GLY A 222 13.00 -14.00 -26.48
N ASP A 223 14.28 -14.32 -26.59
CA ASP A 223 14.76 -15.64 -27.04
C ASP A 223 14.50 -16.77 -26.02
N ASP A 224 13.99 -16.42 -24.85
CA ASP A 224 13.63 -17.29 -23.72
C ASP A 224 12.12 -17.48 -23.54
N THR A 225 11.33 -17.03 -24.52
CA THR A 225 9.87 -17.12 -24.50
C THR A 225 9.36 -18.44 -25.08
N HIS A 226 8.29 -18.93 -24.48
CA HIS A 226 7.50 -20.08 -24.92
C HIS A 226 6.06 -19.61 -25.11
N VAL A 227 5.46 -19.88 -26.26
CA VAL A 227 4.13 -19.35 -26.61
C VAL A 227 3.17 -20.50 -26.90
N GLU A 228 2.01 -20.48 -26.25
CA GLU A 228 0.94 -21.46 -26.42
C GLU A 228 -0.37 -20.80 -26.86
N PRO A 229 -1.23 -21.49 -27.63
CA PRO A 229 -0.99 -22.82 -28.23
C PRO A 229 -0.08 -22.73 -29.46
N PRO A 230 0.39 -23.87 -30.01
CA PRO A 230 0.97 -23.91 -31.35
C PRO A 230 0.00 -23.30 -32.39
N GLY A 231 0.54 -22.58 -33.37
CA GLY A 231 -0.24 -21.84 -34.35
C GLY A 231 -0.76 -20.50 -33.85
N TRP A 232 -0.33 -20.01 -32.69
CA TRP A 232 -0.76 -18.72 -32.13
C TRP A 232 -0.67 -17.51 -33.08
N PRO A 233 0.26 -17.40 -34.07
CA PRO A 233 0.25 -16.29 -35.02
C PRO A 233 -1.07 -16.17 -35.78
N GLN A 234 -1.72 -17.31 -36.04
CA GLN A 234 -3.03 -17.35 -36.69
C GLN A 234 -4.09 -16.69 -35.83
N LEU A 235 -4.13 -17.00 -34.53
CA LEU A 235 -5.08 -16.42 -33.58
C LEU A 235 -4.89 -14.90 -33.50
N VAL A 236 -3.65 -14.44 -33.39
CA VAL A 236 -3.29 -13.02 -33.35
C VAL A 236 -3.73 -12.30 -34.63
N LEU A 237 -3.37 -12.81 -35.81
CA LEU A 237 -3.73 -12.18 -37.08
C LEU A 237 -5.25 -12.21 -37.33
N GLN A 238 -5.94 -13.28 -36.92
CA GLN A 238 -7.40 -13.35 -36.96
C GLN A 238 -8.04 -12.28 -36.06
N ARG A 239 -7.46 -12.02 -34.88
CA ARG A 239 -7.93 -10.97 -33.98
C ARG A 239 -7.83 -9.58 -34.60
N PHE A 240 -6.69 -9.25 -35.22
CA PHE A 240 -6.53 -8.02 -35.99
C PHE A 240 -7.53 -7.93 -37.15
N ALA A 241 -7.67 -9.00 -37.96
CA ALA A 241 -8.59 -9.04 -39.09
C ALA A 241 -10.06 -8.84 -38.67
N ALA A 242 -10.48 -9.46 -37.56
CA ALA A 242 -11.85 -9.35 -37.05
C ALA A 242 -12.22 -7.91 -36.68
N THR A 243 -11.27 -7.14 -36.15
CA THR A 243 -11.48 -5.72 -35.81
C THR A 243 -11.39 -4.79 -37.03
N GLY A 244 -10.55 -5.11 -38.01
CA GLY A 244 -10.44 -4.35 -39.26
C GLY A 244 -11.70 -4.46 -40.13
N ALA A 245 -12.26 -5.67 -40.29
CA ALA A 245 -13.45 -5.90 -41.10
C ALA A 245 -14.69 -5.16 -40.58
N THR A 246 -14.80 -4.98 -39.26
CA THR A 246 -15.88 -4.15 -38.67
C THR A 246 -15.73 -2.68 -39.04
N HIS A 247 -14.51 -2.18 -39.19
CA HIS A 247 -14.29 -0.78 -39.54
C HIS A 247 -14.58 -0.51 -41.02
N ASP A 248 -14.09 -1.35 -41.93
CA ASP A 248 -14.30 -1.17 -43.37
C ASP A 248 -15.78 -1.32 -43.76
N SER A 249 -16.50 -2.25 -43.12
CA SER A 249 -17.95 -2.40 -43.29
C SER A 249 -18.74 -1.21 -42.73
N MET A 250 -18.33 -0.65 -41.59
CA MET A 250 -18.95 0.57 -41.04
C MET A 250 -18.63 1.81 -41.87
N ALA A 251 -17.40 1.96 -42.36
CA ALA A 251 -17.01 3.06 -43.25
C ALA A 251 -17.75 2.99 -44.59
N ALA A 252 -17.87 1.79 -45.17
CA ALA A 252 -18.68 1.54 -46.36
C ALA A 252 -20.18 1.84 -46.11
N ALA A 253 -20.73 1.42 -44.96
CA ALA A 253 -22.12 1.68 -44.58
C ALA A 253 -22.38 3.18 -44.34
N ALA A 254 -21.45 3.91 -43.70
CA ALA A 254 -21.54 5.35 -43.51
C ALA A 254 -21.46 6.10 -44.85
N THR A 255 -20.59 5.66 -45.75
CA THR A 255 -20.47 6.22 -47.11
C THR A 255 -21.75 5.95 -47.93
N ALA A 256 -22.32 4.75 -47.81
CA ALA A 256 -23.59 4.40 -48.44
C ALA A 256 -24.78 5.17 -47.86
N ALA A 257 -24.80 5.44 -46.55
CA ALA A 257 -25.84 6.23 -45.89
C ALA A 257 -25.78 7.72 -46.30
N VAL A 258 -24.58 8.29 -46.44
CA VAL A 258 -24.40 9.66 -46.99
C VAL A 258 -24.81 9.72 -48.46
N GLY A 259 -24.50 8.68 -49.25
CA GLY A 259 -24.97 8.54 -50.64
C GLY A 259 -26.49 8.42 -50.76
N ALA A 260 -27.14 7.64 -49.88
CA ALA A 260 -28.59 7.49 -49.84
C ALA A 260 -29.32 8.76 -49.36
N ALA A 261 -28.74 9.49 -48.40
CA ALA A 261 -29.26 10.78 -47.94
C ALA A 261 -29.18 11.87 -49.01
N ALA A 262 -28.24 11.78 -49.96
CA ALA A 262 -28.15 12.68 -51.11
C ALA A 262 -29.24 12.41 -52.18
N VAL A 263 -29.83 11.21 -52.21
CA VAL A 263 -30.88 10.82 -53.17
C VAL A 263 -32.30 11.07 -52.60
N ALA A 264 -32.48 11.08 -51.28
CA ALA A 264 -33.79 11.16 -50.63
C ALA A 264 -34.35 12.59 -50.43
N LYS A 265 -34.02 13.55 -51.30
CA LYS A 265 -34.48 14.95 -51.19
C LYS A 265 -35.66 15.26 -52.12
N ALA A 266 -36.76 14.50 -52.05
CA ALA A 266 -38.02 14.85 -52.73
C ALA A 266 -39.24 14.02 -52.29
N THR A 267 -39.73 14.13 -51.04
CA THR A 267 -41.18 14.13 -50.70
C THR A 267 -41.39 14.28 -49.19
N PRO A 268 -42.30 15.14 -48.72
CA PRO A 268 -42.69 15.20 -47.32
C PRO A 268 -43.79 14.16 -47.03
N THR A 269 -43.51 13.20 -46.13
CA THR A 269 -44.52 12.25 -45.61
C THR A 269 -44.65 12.45 -44.09
N PRO A 270 -45.84 12.30 -43.49
CA PRO A 270 -46.06 12.62 -42.08
C PRO A 270 -45.33 11.65 -41.14
N ALA A 271 -44.84 12.20 -40.02
CA ALA A 271 -43.99 11.54 -39.04
C ALA A 271 -44.61 10.27 -38.43
N ALA A 272 -43.96 9.12 -38.68
CA ALA A 272 -44.12 7.92 -37.88
C ALA A 272 -43.19 7.97 -36.66
N ALA A 273 -43.68 7.47 -35.53
CA ALA A 273 -42.96 7.45 -34.26
C ALA A 273 -41.58 6.74 -34.38
N PRO A 274 -40.53 7.25 -33.69
CA PRO A 274 -39.19 6.70 -33.80
C PRO A 274 -39.15 5.24 -33.32
N PRO A 275 -38.46 4.34 -34.04
CA PRO A 275 -38.27 2.97 -33.58
C PRO A 275 -37.47 2.95 -32.27
N PRO A 276 -37.67 1.94 -31.41
CA PRO A 276 -36.94 1.81 -30.15
C PRO A 276 -35.43 1.82 -30.42
N HIS A 277 -34.71 2.66 -29.66
CA HIS A 277 -33.25 2.79 -29.72
C HIS A 277 -32.57 1.42 -29.75
N GLN A 278 -32.01 1.05 -30.90
CA GLN A 278 -30.99 0.02 -30.93
C GLN A 278 -29.77 0.56 -30.17
N PRO A 279 -29.16 -0.22 -29.26
CA PRO A 279 -27.97 0.21 -28.55
C PRO A 279 -26.89 0.53 -29.59
N HIS A 280 -26.48 1.80 -29.66
CA HIS A 280 -25.34 2.23 -30.46
C HIS A 280 -24.14 1.35 -30.07
N GLN A 281 -23.66 0.50 -30.98
CA GLN A 281 -22.38 -0.16 -30.78
C GLN A 281 -21.32 0.94 -30.80
N PRO A 282 -20.56 1.14 -29.71
CA PRO A 282 -19.57 2.19 -29.67
C PRO A 282 -18.56 1.99 -30.78
N HIS A 283 -18.22 3.07 -31.49
CA HIS A 283 -17.19 3.10 -32.51
C HIS A 283 -15.88 2.59 -31.90
N ARG A 284 -15.56 1.31 -32.12
CA ARG A 284 -14.27 0.76 -31.73
C ARG A 284 -13.25 1.26 -32.73
N HIS A 285 -12.24 1.99 -32.22
CA HIS A 285 -11.07 2.32 -33.02
C HIS A 285 -10.42 1.02 -33.53
N PRO A 286 -9.78 1.06 -34.71
CA PRO A 286 -9.07 -0.11 -35.22
C PRO A 286 -8.06 -0.60 -34.18
N LEU A 287 -8.01 -1.92 -33.96
CA LEU A 287 -7.02 -2.55 -33.10
C LEU A 287 -5.64 -2.29 -33.68
N ARG A 288 -4.73 -1.80 -32.84
CA ARG A 288 -3.36 -1.47 -33.27
C ARG A 288 -2.30 -2.06 -32.36
N CYS A 289 -2.69 -2.51 -31.17
CA CYS A 289 -1.84 -3.24 -30.25
C CYS A 289 -2.64 -4.35 -29.58
N LEU A 290 -2.10 -5.56 -29.58
CA LEU A 290 -2.64 -6.72 -28.89
C LEU A 290 -1.60 -7.18 -27.89
N VAL A 291 -1.94 -7.27 -26.61
CA VAL A 291 -1.07 -7.90 -25.61
C VAL A 291 -1.38 -9.39 -25.52
N LEU A 292 -0.35 -10.20 -25.30
CA LEU A 292 -0.48 -11.64 -25.07
C LEU A 292 -0.55 -11.90 -23.56
N VAL A 293 -1.16 -13.01 -23.14
CA VAL A 293 -1.26 -13.35 -21.71
C VAL A 293 0.10 -13.80 -21.21
N ASP A 294 0.74 -13.04 -20.34
CA ASP A 294 1.92 -13.51 -19.63
C ASP A 294 1.50 -14.55 -18.59
N ALA A 295 1.92 -15.81 -18.75
CA ALA A 295 1.55 -16.89 -17.84
C ALA A 295 2.09 -16.66 -16.42
N ALA A 296 3.23 -15.97 -16.28
CA ALA A 296 3.79 -15.60 -15.00
C ALA A 296 3.10 -14.37 -14.39
N ASP A 297 2.48 -13.54 -15.23
CA ASP A 297 1.79 -12.32 -14.82
C ASP A 297 0.55 -11.96 -15.69
N PRO A 298 -0.58 -12.68 -15.55
CA PRO A 298 -1.73 -12.54 -16.46
C PRO A 298 -2.41 -11.16 -16.44
N GLY A 299 -2.10 -10.32 -15.44
CA GLY A 299 -2.61 -8.96 -15.33
C GLY A 299 -1.67 -7.92 -15.96
N TYR A 300 -0.44 -8.28 -16.30
CA TYR A 300 0.56 -7.34 -16.79
C TYR A 300 0.57 -7.29 -18.32
N PRO A 301 0.64 -6.10 -18.92
CA PRO A 301 0.67 -5.97 -20.37
C PRO A 301 2.08 -6.23 -20.90
N SER A 302 2.42 -7.51 -21.11
CA SER A 302 3.68 -7.96 -21.72
C SER A 302 3.50 -8.33 -23.19
N PHE A 303 4.60 -8.40 -23.93
CA PHE A 303 4.69 -8.97 -25.29
C PHE A 303 3.71 -8.34 -26.30
N PRO A 304 3.77 -7.01 -26.53
CA PRO A 304 2.86 -6.35 -27.45
C PRO A 304 3.07 -6.85 -28.89
N VAL A 305 1.95 -7.12 -29.56
CA VAL A 305 1.86 -7.26 -31.01
C VAL A 305 1.32 -5.96 -31.58
N LEU A 306 2.06 -5.31 -32.48
CA LEU A 306 1.70 -4.02 -33.04
C LEU A 306 1.32 -4.12 -34.52
N ASP A 307 0.40 -3.27 -34.98
CA ASP A 307 0.36 -2.83 -36.37
C ASP A 307 1.59 -1.95 -36.64
N ALA A 308 2.65 -2.59 -37.10
CA ALA A 308 3.97 -1.98 -37.23
C ALA A 308 4.00 -0.90 -38.30
N VAL A 309 3.26 -1.09 -39.39
CA VAL A 309 3.20 -0.12 -40.50
C VAL A 309 2.53 1.15 -40.00
N ALA A 310 1.37 1.05 -39.36
CA ALA A 310 0.66 2.21 -38.84
C ALA A 310 1.41 2.89 -37.69
N HIS A 311 2.08 2.11 -36.83
CA HIS A 311 2.92 2.63 -35.74
C HIS A 311 4.10 3.45 -36.29
N LEU A 312 4.96 2.83 -37.10
CA LEU A 312 6.17 3.47 -37.62
C LEU A 312 5.81 4.69 -38.48
N ALA A 313 4.73 4.65 -39.25
CA ALA A 313 4.27 5.82 -40.00
C ALA A 313 3.87 6.99 -39.09
N ALA A 314 3.18 6.72 -37.97
CA ALA A 314 2.75 7.76 -37.04
C ALA A 314 3.91 8.37 -36.24
N PHE A 315 4.91 7.56 -35.90
CA PHE A 315 6.00 7.95 -35.00
C PHE A 315 7.33 8.16 -35.73
N GLY A 316 7.30 8.52 -37.01
CA GLY A 316 8.50 8.92 -37.77
C GLY A 316 9.55 7.81 -37.91
N GLY A 317 9.08 6.56 -38.09
CA GLY A 317 9.93 5.38 -38.21
C GLY A 317 10.48 4.85 -36.89
N ARG A 318 9.98 5.34 -35.75
CA ARG A 318 10.43 4.94 -34.40
C ARG A 318 9.43 3.98 -33.77
N LEU A 319 9.94 3.03 -33.00
CA LEU A 319 9.14 2.13 -32.17
C LEU A 319 8.97 2.69 -30.76
N PHE A 320 9.97 3.44 -30.29
CA PHE A 320 10.00 4.00 -28.96
C PHE A 320 10.48 5.45 -28.95
N PRO A 321 10.09 6.25 -27.94
CA PRO A 321 10.73 7.53 -27.64
C PRO A 321 12.26 7.35 -27.56
N PRO A 322 13.02 8.15 -28.32
CA PRO A 322 14.46 8.01 -28.34
C PRO A 322 15.03 8.22 -26.94
N ARG A 323 16.01 7.38 -26.55
CA ARG A 323 16.81 7.52 -25.32
C ARG A 323 16.02 7.37 -24.01
N LEU A 324 14.77 6.91 -24.05
CA LEU A 324 13.96 6.72 -22.85
C LEU A 324 14.07 5.32 -22.25
N PHE A 325 14.25 4.29 -23.09
CA PHE A 325 14.21 2.89 -22.66
C PHE A 325 15.53 2.18 -22.90
N VAL A 326 16.04 1.55 -21.83
CA VAL A 326 17.22 0.70 -21.88
C VAL A 326 16.86 -0.79 -21.93
N ASN A 327 15.74 -1.20 -21.31
CA ASN A 327 15.34 -2.61 -21.18
C ASN A 327 13.79 -2.77 -21.28
N GLN A 328 13.23 -3.90 -20.84
CA GLN A 328 11.82 -4.37 -20.87
C GLN A 328 10.67 -3.38 -20.51
N MET A 329 10.95 -2.10 -20.24
CA MET A 329 9.95 -1.05 -20.03
C MET A 329 9.24 -0.62 -21.33
N GLY A 330 9.69 -1.09 -22.49
CA GLY A 330 9.03 -0.84 -23.77
C GLY A 330 7.60 -1.40 -23.83
N ASP A 331 7.40 -2.61 -23.32
CA ASP A 331 6.09 -3.30 -23.30
C ASP A 331 5.00 -2.50 -22.57
N PRO A 332 5.18 -2.14 -21.28
CA PRO A 332 4.16 -1.37 -20.56
C PRO A 332 3.98 0.04 -21.14
N PHE A 333 5.01 0.64 -21.74
CA PHE A 333 4.88 1.93 -22.44
C PHE A 333 3.97 1.80 -23.66
N LEU A 334 4.22 0.83 -24.54
CA LEU A 334 3.41 0.61 -25.74
C LEU A 334 1.97 0.29 -25.34
N ALA A 335 1.77 -0.60 -24.37
CA ALA A 335 0.43 -0.89 -23.88
C ALA A 335 -0.27 0.36 -23.37
N GLU A 336 0.37 1.15 -22.50
CA GLU A 336 -0.25 2.39 -22.00
C GLU A 336 -0.53 3.42 -23.12
N LEU A 337 0.37 3.55 -24.09
CA LEU A 337 0.18 4.41 -25.27
C LEU A 337 -1.06 3.99 -26.07
N TYR A 338 -1.16 2.72 -26.42
CA TYR A 338 -2.29 2.21 -27.21
C TYR A 338 -3.60 2.17 -26.42
N ARG A 339 -3.52 2.04 -25.09
CA ARG A 339 -4.67 2.20 -24.20
C ARG A 339 -5.25 3.60 -24.28
N ARG A 340 -4.40 4.64 -24.24
CA ARG A 340 -4.79 6.05 -24.41
C ARG A 340 -5.32 6.32 -25.81
N LEU A 341 -4.79 5.65 -26.84
CA LEU A 341 -5.26 5.79 -28.22
C LEU A 341 -6.50 4.94 -28.53
N GLY A 342 -7.01 4.19 -27.55
CA GLY A 342 -8.20 3.33 -27.70
C GLY A 342 -8.00 2.12 -28.63
N GLY A 343 -6.75 1.74 -28.91
CA GLY A 343 -6.37 0.69 -29.85
C GLY A 343 -5.68 -0.52 -29.21
N LEU A 344 -5.79 -0.68 -27.89
CA LEU A 344 -5.25 -1.82 -27.14
C LEU A 344 -6.33 -2.87 -26.85
N ASP A 345 -6.01 -4.15 -27.07
CA ASP A 345 -6.80 -5.31 -26.64
C ASP A 345 -5.89 -6.43 -26.11
N LEU A 346 -6.49 -7.50 -25.58
CA LEU A 346 -5.82 -8.72 -25.11
C LEU A 346 -6.20 -9.91 -25.99
N GLU A 347 -5.25 -10.81 -26.26
CA GLU A 347 -5.52 -12.13 -26.83
C GLU A 347 -5.49 -13.20 -25.72
N PRO A 348 -6.65 -13.54 -25.10
CA PRO A 348 -6.69 -14.48 -23.98
C PRO A 348 -6.37 -15.92 -24.40
N ALA A 349 -6.46 -16.25 -25.69
CA ALA A 349 -6.15 -17.59 -26.18
C ALA A 349 -4.66 -17.82 -26.37
N VAL A 350 -3.81 -16.79 -26.26
CA VAL A 350 -2.36 -16.91 -26.46
C VAL A 350 -1.63 -16.56 -25.18
N ALA A 351 -0.99 -17.57 -24.60
CA ALA A 351 -0.20 -17.45 -23.38
C ALA A 351 1.31 -17.49 -23.70
N VAL A 352 2.07 -16.59 -23.09
CA VAL A 352 3.53 -16.53 -23.18
C VAL A 352 4.11 -16.87 -21.80
N THR A 353 4.98 -17.87 -21.74
CA THR A 353 5.80 -18.18 -20.57
C THR A 353 7.22 -17.74 -20.86
N ASN A 354 7.80 -16.91 -20.00
CA ASN A 354 9.22 -16.53 -20.09
C ASN A 354 10.03 -17.31 -19.04
N ALA A 355 11.10 -17.98 -19.45
CA ALA A 355 11.95 -18.77 -18.56
C ALA A 355 12.80 -17.95 -17.58
N THR A 356 13.26 -16.76 -17.98
CA THR A 356 14.10 -15.88 -17.15
C THR A 356 13.25 -14.98 -16.23
N GLY A 357 11.96 -14.79 -16.56
CA GLY A 357 11.02 -13.95 -15.81
C GLY A 357 11.33 -12.45 -15.92
N GLY A 358 10.32 -11.61 -15.66
CA GLY A 358 10.38 -10.15 -15.83
C GLY A 358 11.52 -9.45 -15.08
N ILE A 359 11.79 -8.19 -15.48
CA ILE A 359 12.79 -7.22 -14.94
C ILE A 359 13.81 -7.84 -13.98
N GLN A 360 15.00 -8.16 -14.51
CA GLN A 360 16.21 -8.21 -13.69
C GLN A 360 16.37 -6.83 -13.02
N LEU A 361 16.11 -6.77 -11.71
CA LEU A 361 16.52 -5.61 -10.91
C LEU A 361 18.04 -5.47 -11.10
N PRO A 362 18.59 -4.25 -11.31
CA PRO A 362 20.03 -4.08 -11.21
C PRO A 362 20.45 -4.61 -9.85
N ASP A 363 21.40 -5.56 -9.85
CA ASP A 363 21.93 -6.22 -8.66
C ASP A 363 22.04 -5.21 -7.52
N ALA A 364 21.25 -5.38 -6.46
CA ALA A 364 21.40 -4.56 -5.27
C ALA A 364 22.74 -4.97 -4.61
N PRO A 365 23.83 -4.17 -4.68
CA PRO A 365 25.12 -4.60 -4.15
C PRO A 365 25.16 -4.51 -2.61
N LEU A 366 24.05 -4.14 -1.96
CA LEU A 366 24.04 -3.70 -0.57
C LEU A 366 23.52 -4.72 0.45
N LEU A 367 23.18 -5.94 0.05
CA LEU A 367 22.70 -6.98 0.99
C LEU A 367 23.67 -8.18 1.15
N LEU A 368 24.56 -8.44 0.19
CA LEU A 368 25.54 -9.53 0.31
C LEU A 368 26.59 -9.33 1.43
N PRO A 369 27.09 -8.10 1.71
CA PRO A 369 28.03 -7.90 2.83
C PRO A 369 27.39 -8.11 4.22
N LEU A 370 26.09 -7.79 4.37
CA LEU A 370 25.35 -7.97 5.63
C LEU A 370 24.99 -9.44 5.89
N LEU A 371 24.72 -10.22 4.84
CA LEU A 371 24.49 -11.67 4.96
C LEU A 371 25.78 -12.44 5.24
N ARG A 372 26.94 -11.99 4.72
CA ARG A 372 28.25 -12.57 5.08
C ARG A 372 28.68 -12.22 6.51
N ALA A 373 28.33 -11.03 7.02
CA ALA A 373 28.56 -10.66 8.42
C ALA A 373 27.66 -11.46 9.40
N GLY A 374 26.43 -11.77 9.00
CA GLY A 374 25.51 -12.63 9.78
C GLY A 374 25.93 -14.11 9.80
N ALA A 375 26.45 -14.63 8.67
CA ALA A 375 26.95 -15.99 8.58
C ALA A 375 28.24 -16.21 9.41
N ALA A 376 29.09 -15.20 9.54
CA ALA A 376 30.27 -15.26 10.41
C ALA A 376 29.89 -15.28 11.92
N ALA A 377 28.82 -14.57 12.31
CA ALA A 377 28.32 -14.60 13.69
C ALA A 377 27.61 -15.94 14.02
N ALA A 378 26.93 -16.56 13.05
CA ALA A 378 26.34 -17.88 13.20
C ALA A 378 27.38 -19.01 13.29
N ALA A 379 28.52 -18.89 12.58
CA ALA A 379 29.63 -19.84 12.67
C ALA A 379 30.35 -19.80 14.03
N VAL A 380 30.45 -18.62 14.67
CA VAL A 380 31.01 -18.48 16.03
C VAL A 380 30.04 -19.00 17.10
N GLY A 381 28.72 -18.89 16.88
CA GLY A 381 27.70 -19.48 17.75
C GLY A 381 27.60 -21.01 17.63
N ALA A 382 27.75 -21.56 16.41
CA ALA A 382 27.73 -23.01 16.17
C ALA A 382 28.97 -23.72 16.73
N ALA A 383 30.14 -23.06 16.75
CA ALA A 383 31.35 -23.59 17.38
C ALA A 383 31.26 -23.68 18.92
N ALA A 384 30.44 -22.83 19.57
CA ALA A 384 30.18 -22.89 21.01
C ALA A 384 29.14 -23.96 21.40
N ALA A 385 28.21 -24.31 20.50
CA ALA A 385 27.21 -25.36 20.71
C ALA A 385 27.73 -26.77 20.37
N ALA A 386 28.69 -26.88 19.45
CA ALA A 386 29.30 -28.16 19.05
C ALA A 386 30.25 -28.76 20.13
N GLY A 387 30.60 -28.00 21.17
CA GLY A 387 31.40 -28.49 22.31
C GLY A 387 30.64 -29.32 23.35
N ALA A 388 29.30 -29.41 23.26
CA ALA A 388 28.46 -30.05 24.27
C ALA A 388 27.68 -31.29 23.80
N ALA A 389 27.87 -31.75 22.55
CA ALA A 389 27.10 -32.86 21.97
C ALA A 389 27.97 -33.91 21.25
N ALA A 390 29.14 -34.21 21.80
CA ALA A 390 29.99 -35.32 21.35
C ALA A 390 30.02 -36.44 22.40
N ALA A 391 28.92 -37.20 22.49
CA ALA A 391 28.89 -38.54 23.07
C ALA A 391 27.71 -39.34 22.47
N GLY A 392 28.00 -40.22 21.50
CA GLY A 392 27.02 -41.21 21.00
C GLY A 392 27.12 -41.51 19.49
N ALA A 393 27.97 -42.48 19.15
CA ALA A 393 28.06 -43.37 17.97
C ALA A 393 27.01 -43.20 16.82
N ALA A 394 27.39 -43.13 15.53
CA ALA A 394 27.92 -44.20 14.63
C ALA A 394 26.99 -45.44 14.58
N ALA A 395 26.54 -46.02 13.47
CA ALA A 395 26.89 -45.98 12.04
C ALA A 395 25.76 -46.63 11.20
N ALA A 396 25.67 -46.32 9.90
CA ALA A 396 25.45 -47.26 8.79
C ALA A 396 25.09 -46.50 7.50
N GLY A 397 25.88 -46.72 6.45
CA GLY A 397 25.63 -46.18 5.10
C GLY A 397 24.93 -47.17 4.18
N ALA A 398 24.32 -46.64 3.11
CA ALA A 398 24.15 -47.31 1.83
C ALA A 398 23.75 -46.27 0.76
N ALA A 399 24.23 -46.51 -0.46
CA ALA A 399 24.19 -45.62 -1.61
C ALA A 399 22.99 -45.88 -2.54
N VAL A 400 22.85 -44.94 -3.50
CA VAL A 400 22.20 -45.03 -4.83
C VAL A 400 20.72 -44.64 -4.95
N GLY A 401 20.47 -43.66 -5.83
CA GLY A 401 19.19 -43.44 -6.50
C GLY A 401 18.98 -42.00 -6.99
N ASP A 402 19.66 -41.58 -8.06
CA ASP A 402 19.37 -40.33 -8.78
C ASP A 402 17.98 -40.39 -9.42
N GLY A 403 17.02 -39.71 -8.80
CA GLY A 403 15.74 -39.36 -9.39
C GLY A 403 15.67 -37.85 -9.52
N ALA A 404 15.72 -37.33 -10.74
CA ALA A 404 15.53 -35.93 -11.07
C ALA A 404 14.11 -35.49 -10.67
N GLY A 405 13.98 -35.01 -9.42
CA GLY A 405 12.79 -34.31 -8.95
C GLY A 405 12.70 -32.95 -9.62
N ALA A 406 11.57 -32.68 -10.26
CA ALA A 406 11.24 -31.36 -10.77
C ALA A 406 11.49 -30.30 -9.69
N PRO A 407 12.16 -29.18 -10.01
CA PRO A 407 12.42 -28.13 -9.03
C PRO A 407 11.08 -27.65 -8.47
N GLY A 408 10.93 -27.76 -7.14
CA GLY A 408 9.77 -27.24 -6.44
C GLY A 408 9.57 -25.79 -6.86
N ALA A 409 8.36 -25.45 -7.29
CA ALA A 409 7.96 -24.11 -7.68
C ALA A 409 8.24 -23.14 -6.53
N GLY A 410 9.44 -22.55 -6.51
CA GLY A 410 9.75 -21.42 -5.66
C GLY A 410 8.73 -20.34 -5.97
N ALA A 411 8.14 -19.76 -4.93
CA ALA A 411 7.15 -18.70 -5.09
C ALA A 411 7.78 -17.59 -5.94
N TYR A 412 7.31 -17.46 -7.18
CA TYR A 412 7.70 -16.39 -8.07
C TYR A 412 7.40 -15.05 -7.39
N VAL A 413 8.46 -14.27 -7.15
CA VAL A 413 8.36 -12.92 -6.59
C VAL A 413 8.43 -11.95 -7.76
N PRO A 414 7.32 -11.30 -8.15
CA PRO A 414 7.35 -10.38 -9.28
C PRO A 414 8.36 -9.25 -9.01
N PRO A 415 9.14 -8.83 -10.03
CA PRO A 415 10.08 -7.73 -9.88
C PRO A 415 9.40 -6.46 -9.39
N ARG A 416 10.14 -5.67 -8.59
CA ARG A 416 9.70 -4.34 -8.20
C ARG A 416 9.95 -3.38 -9.35
N TYR A 417 8.90 -2.96 -10.03
CA TYR A 417 8.95 -1.85 -10.99
C TYR A 417 9.30 -0.56 -10.25
N ARG A 418 10.58 -0.31 -9.99
CA ARG A 418 10.96 1.02 -9.53
C ARG A 418 10.76 1.94 -10.72
N ARG A 419 9.99 3.01 -10.54
CA ARG A 419 9.78 4.03 -11.57
C ARG A 419 11.10 4.79 -11.78
N VAL A 420 12.00 4.22 -12.58
CA VAL A 420 13.35 4.77 -12.76
C VAL A 420 13.33 6.02 -13.65
N TYR A 421 12.31 6.19 -14.49
CA TYR A 421 12.29 7.22 -15.53
C TYR A 421 11.33 8.37 -15.21
N ALA A 422 11.86 9.47 -14.67
CA ALA A 422 11.09 10.69 -14.42
C ALA A 422 10.47 11.28 -15.71
N ALA A 423 11.07 11.02 -16.88
CA ALA A 423 10.60 11.50 -18.18
C ALA A 423 9.44 10.68 -18.79
N LEU A 424 9.16 9.48 -18.26
CA LEU A 424 8.19 8.55 -18.87
C LEU A 424 6.77 9.13 -19.02
N PRO A 425 6.18 9.82 -18.02
CA PRO A 425 4.86 10.42 -18.19
C PRO A 425 4.83 11.48 -19.30
N HIS A 426 5.89 12.28 -19.45
CA HIS A 426 5.95 13.31 -20.47
C HIS A 426 5.99 12.69 -21.88
N ALA A 427 6.83 11.67 -22.07
CA ALA A 427 6.90 10.94 -23.33
C ALA A 427 5.57 10.27 -23.69
N LEU A 428 4.84 9.73 -22.71
CA LEU A 428 3.50 9.17 -22.93
C LEU A 428 2.51 10.24 -23.40
N GLU A 429 2.50 11.44 -22.79
CA GLU A 429 1.61 12.53 -23.24
C GLU A 429 1.97 12.98 -24.67
N GLU A 430 3.26 13.17 -24.97
CA GLU A 430 3.74 13.56 -26.29
C GLU A 430 3.37 12.53 -27.36
N TRP A 431 3.69 11.26 -27.13
CA TRP A 431 3.40 10.18 -28.07
C TRP A 431 1.90 9.93 -28.21
N THR A 432 1.13 10.10 -27.13
CA THR A 432 -0.34 10.06 -27.22
C THR A 432 -0.85 11.18 -28.14
N ALA A 433 -0.33 12.39 -28.02
CA ALA A 433 -0.73 13.50 -28.89
C ALA A 433 -0.34 13.25 -30.36
N VAL A 434 0.88 12.75 -30.62
CA VAL A 434 1.35 12.41 -31.97
C VAL A 434 0.48 11.31 -32.58
N GLY A 435 0.26 10.20 -31.88
CA GLY A 435 -0.58 9.11 -32.37
C GLY A 435 -2.04 9.52 -32.59
N ALA A 436 -2.58 10.35 -31.70
CA ALA A 436 -3.93 10.88 -31.82
C ALA A 436 -4.10 11.75 -33.06
N ALA A 437 -3.15 12.65 -33.31
CA ALA A 437 -3.12 13.49 -34.51
C ALA A 437 -2.96 12.65 -35.77
N ALA A 438 -2.02 11.69 -35.77
CA ALA A 438 -1.74 10.84 -36.92
C ALA A 438 -2.95 9.97 -37.32
N TRP A 439 -3.78 9.57 -36.36
CA TRP A 439 -4.89 8.63 -36.59
C TRP A 439 -6.28 9.28 -36.53
N GLY A 440 -6.36 10.59 -36.27
CA GLY A 440 -7.62 11.30 -36.14
C GLY A 440 -8.49 10.78 -34.99
N VAL A 441 -7.88 10.32 -33.89
CA VAL A 441 -8.59 9.77 -32.73
C VAL A 441 -8.52 10.72 -31.55
N ALA A 442 -9.60 10.80 -30.76
CA ALA A 442 -9.57 11.50 -29.49
C ALA A 442 -8.87 10.63 -28.43
N PRO A 443 -7.82 11.13 -27.74
CA PRO A 443 -7.20 10.39 -26.65
C PRO A 443 -8.20 10.07 -25.54
N ARG A 444 -8.09 8.87 -24.99
CA ARG A 444 -8.81 8.43 -23.79
C ARG A 444 -8.02 8.78 -22.54
N THR A 445 -8.73 9.20 -21.51
CA THR A 445 -8.16 9.33 -20.16
C THR A 445 -7.97 7.94 -19.57
N SER A 446 -6.74 7.65 -19.22
CA SER A 446 -6.33 6.35 -18.74
C SER A 446 -6.37 6.35 -17.21
N VAL A 447 -7.15 5.44 -16.61
CA VAL A 447 -7.39 5.38 -15.16
C VAL A 447 -7.05 4.01 -14.60
N ASP A 448 -6.30 3.98 -13.50
CA ASP A 448 -6.10 2.78 -12.68
C ASP A 448 -6.80 2.96 -11.32
N VAL A 449 -7.71 2.04 -11.00
CA VAL A 449 -8.33 1.91 -9.68
C VAL A 449 -7.46 0.98 -8.83
N LEU A 450 -6.85 1.54 -7.78
CA LEU A 450 -5.89 0.86 -6.91
C LEU A 450 -6.57 0.51 -5.58
N VAL A 451 -6.63 -0.78 -5.26
CA VAL A 451 -7.33 -1.31 -4.09
C VAL A 451 -6.36 -2.13 -3.22
N PRO A 452 -5.83 -1.54 -2.12
CA PRO A 452 -5.05 -2.29 -1.14
C PRO A 452 -6.01 -3.16 -0.33
N CYS A 453 -5.80 -4.46 -0.35
CA CYS A 453 -6.72 -5.43 0.23
C CYS A 453 -6.14 -6.06 1.49
N GLY A 454 -6.71 -5.71 2.65
CA GLY A 454 -6.33 -6.27 3.94
C GLY A 454 -7.16 -7.49 4.34
N ARG A 455 -8.34 -7.69 3.73
CA ARG A 455 -9.25 -8.77 4.12
C ARG A 455 -9.33 -9.92 3.11
N GLY A 456 -9.11 -9.63 1.84
CA GLY A 456 -9.21 -10.62 0.75
C GLY A 456 -10.64 -11.06 0.45
N VAL A 457 -11.66 -10.22 0.67
CA VAL A 457 -13.08 -10.57 0.45
C VAL A 457 -13.43 -10.35 -1.02
N GLY A 458 -13.63 -11.45 -1.76
CA GLY A 458 -13.87 -11.38 -3.21
C GLY A 458 -15.18 -10.69 -3.60
N SER A 459 -16.23 -10.79 -2.80
CA SER A 459 -17.52 -10.14 -3.05
C SER A 459 -17.46 -8.61 -2.97
N GLU A 460 -16.69 -8.05 -2.02
CA GLU A 460 -16.47 -6.60 -1.89
C GLU A 460 -15.65 -6.07 -3.08
N LEU A 461 -14.57 -6.77 -3.44
CA LEU A 461 -13.76 -6.42 -4.60
C LEU A 461 -14.54 -6.52 -5.91
N ARG A 462 -15.40 -7.53 -6.06
CA ARG A 462 -16.31 -7.66 -7.21
C ARG A 462 -17.22 -6.44 -7.33
N ALA A 463 -17.80 -5.96 -6.23
CA ALA A 463 -18.62 -4.76 -6.24
C ALA A 463 -17.84 -3.53 -6.72
N ILE A 464 -16.59 -3.36 -6.28
CA ILE A 464 -15.72 -2.27 -6.76
C ILE A 464 -15.48 -2.40 -8.26
N VAL A 465 -15.06 -3.57 -8.73
CA VAL A 465 -14.75 -3.81 -10.16
C VAL A 465 -15.98 -3.58 -11.03
N GLU A 466 -17.14 -4.11 -10.64
CA GLU A 466 -18.38 -3.95 -11.40
C GLU A 466 -18.86 -2.49 -11.45
N GLN A 467 -18.83 -1.76 -10.33
CA GLN A 467 -19.30 -0.37 -10.30
C GLN A 467 -18.34 0.56 -11.04
N CYS A 468 -17.03 0.40 -10.87
CA CYS A 468 -16.03 1.21 -11.56
C CYS A 468 -15.89 0.87 -13.05
N SER A 469 -16.34 -0.32 -13.49
CA SER A 469 -16.36 -0.69 -14.92
C SER A 469 -17.58 -0.15 -15.67
N ARG A 470 -18.61 0.35 -14.98
CA ARG A 470 -19.80 0.96 -15.59
C ARG A 470 -19.49 2.38 -16.07
N ILE A 471 -18.77 2.45 -17.19
CA ILE A 471 -18.37 3.67 -17.87
C ILE A 471 -19.18 3.83 -19.15
N SER A 472 -19.66 5.03 -19.42
CA SER A 472 -20.29 5.36 -20.69
C SER A 472 -19.28 5.15 -21.83
N PRO A 473 -19.65 4.46 -22.92
CA PRO A 473 -18.73 4.22 -24.03
C PRO A 473 -18.12 5.49 -24.63
N ASP A 474 -18.85 6.61 -24.52
CA ASP A 474 -18.45 7.93 -25.04
C ASP A 474 -17.70 8.78 -24.01
N ALA A 475 -17.46 8.27 -22.79
CA ALA A 475 -16.75 9.02 -21.76
C ALA A 475 -15.27 9.28 -22.11
N GLY A 476 -14.73 8.55 -23.09
CA GLY A 476 -13.31 8.62 -23.44
C GLY A 476 -12.43 8.18 -22.26
N VAL A 477 -12.84 7.16 -21.51
CA VAL A 477 -12.13 6.67 -20.32
C VAL A 477 -11.81 5.19 -20.49
N ASP A 478 -10.58 4.80 -20.13
CA ASP A 478 -10.18 3.40 -20.02
C ASP A 478 -9.82 3.09 -18.56
N VAL A 479 -10.51 2.13 -17.96
CA VAL A 479 -10.38 1.77 -16.54
C VAL A 479 -9.73 0.40 -16.39
N ARG A 480 -8.69 0.33 -15.57
CA ARG A 480 -8.05 -0.92 -15.12
C ARG A 480 -7.96 -0.96 -13.61
N PHE A 481 -7.68 -2.15 -13.08
CA PHE A 481 -7.66 -2.43 -11.65
C PHE A 481 -6.28 -2.92 -11.23
N GLY A 482 -5.76 -2.37 -10.13
CA GLY A 482 -4.63 -2.91 -9.39
C GLY A 482 -5.11 -3.31 -8.01
N VAL A 483 -5.19 -4.62 -7.76
CA VAL A 483 -5.58 -5.18 -6.46
C VAL A 483 -4.37 -5.85 -5.85
N LEU A 484 -4.01 -5.42 -4.64
CA LEU A 484 -2.88 -6.00 -3.93
C LEU A 484 -3.31 -6.47 -2.55
N VAL A 485 -3.21 -7.78 -2.32
CA VAL A 485 -3.53 -8.44 -1.07
C VAL A 485 -2.34 -8.37 -0.12
N ASP A 486 -2.51 -7.71 1.02
CA ASP A 486 -1.46 -7.37 1.98
C ASP A 486 -1.55 -8.18 3.29
N THR A 487 -2.14 -9.37 3.22
CA THR A 487 -2.33 -10.24 4.38
C THR A 487 -1.54 -11.53 4.16
N PRO A 488 -0.73 -11.98 5.14
CA PRO A 488 0.04 -13.21 5.02
C PRO A 488 -0.93 -14.37 4.78
N LEU A 489 -0.54 -15.27 3.88
CA LEU A 489 -1.30 -16.48 3.60
C LEU A 489 -1.23 -17.44 4.79
N PRO A 490 -2.30 -18.25 5.04
CA PRO A 490 -3.52 -18.35 4.24
C PRO A 490 -4.54 -17.25 4.55
N LEU A 491 -5.29 -16.81 3.52
CA LEU A 491 -6.36 -15.82 3.70
C LEU A 491 -7.47 -16.35 4.62
N PRO A 492 -8.11 -15.48 5.45
CA PRO A 492 -9.27 -15.86 6.24
C PRO A 492 -10.36 -16.45 5.34
N ARG A 493 -11.02 -17.51 5.79
CA ARG A 493 -12.14 -18.10 5.05
C ARG A 493 -13.32 -17.13 5.04
N SER A 494 -13.89 -16.90 3.87
CA SER A 494 -15.19 -16.22 3.74
C SER A 494 -16.30 -17.18 4.20
N GLY A 495 -16.69 -17.10 5.48
CA GLY A 495 -17.82 -17.86 6.05
C GLY A 495 -17.44 -19.23 6.62
N GLY A 496 -17.96 -19.54 7.81
CA GLY A 496 -17.61 -20.67 8.69
C GLY A 496 -17.93 -22.10 8.19
N GLY A 497 -17.77 -22.40 6.90
CA GLY A 497 -17.88 -23.76 6.36
C GLY A 497 -16.53 -24.49 6.37
N GLY A 498 -16.39 -25.55 7.16
CA GLY A 498 -15.14 -26.30 7.42
C GLY A 498 -14.52 -27.11 6.25
N GLY A 499 -14.59 -26.66 4.99
CA GLY A 499 -13.96 -27.33 3.83
C GLY A 499 -12.76 -26.55 3.26
N GLY A 500 -11.64 -27.21 2.96
CA GLY A 500 -10.45 -26.79 2.15
C GLY A 500 -9.96 -25.32 2.14
N GLY A 501 -8.71 -25.06 2.55
CA GLY A 501 -8.12 -23.70 2.70
C GLY A 501 -7.85 -22.91 1.41
N GLY A 502 -8.58 -23.15 0.32
CA GLY A 502 -8.37 -22.53 -1.00
C GLY A 502 -9.42 -21.49 -1.43
N GLY A 503 -10.51 -21.30 -0.68
CA GLY A 503 -11.69 -20.56 -1.15
C GLY A 503 -11.45 -19.09 -1.55
N ALA A 504 -10.93 -18.27 -0.62
CA ALA A 504 -10.79 -16.82 -0.86
C ALA A 504 -9.80 -16.50 -1.99
N ARG A 505 -8.65 -17.19 -2.04
CA ARG A 505 -7.68 -17.00 -3.12
C ARG A 505 -8.25 -17.42 -4.48
N ALA A 506 -8.91 -18.57 -4.55
CA ALA A 506 -9.56 -19.03 -5.78
C ALA A 506 -10.65 -18.07 -6.25
N GLU A 507 -11.41 -17.46 -5.34
CA GLU A 507 -12.41 -16.42 -5.68
C GLU A 507 -11.75 -15.19 -6.30
N LEU A 508 -10.63 -14.72 -5.74
CA LEU A 508 -9.88 -13.58 -6.28
C LEU A 508 -9.21 -13.90 -7.62
N ASP A 509 -8.64 -15.10 -7.77
CA ASP A 509 -8.08 -15.58 -9.02
C ASP A 509 -9.17 -15.68 -10.10
N ALA A 510 -10.35 -16.21 -9.76
CA ALA A 510 -11.49 -16.25 -10.67
C ALA A 510 -12.00 -14.85 -11.04
N LEU A 511 -12.00 -13.90 -10.11
CA LEU A 511 -12.33 -12.50 -10.40
C LEU A 511 -11.30 -11.86 -11.34
N ARG A 512 -10.00 -12.10 -11.13
CA ARG A 512 -8.95 -11.67 -12.05
C ARG A 512 -9.19 -12.25 -13.44
N ASP A 513 -9.48 -13.55 -13.55
CA ASP A 513 -9.64 -14.22 -14.83
C ASP A 513 -10.89 -13.73 -15.59
N GLN A 514 -11.97 -13.40 -14.89
CA GLN A 514 -13.15 -12.73 -15.46
C GLN A 514 -12.82 -11.32 -16.02
N HIS A 515 -11.77 -10.68 -15.50
CA HIS A 515 -11.30 -9.36 -15.89
C HIS A 515 -9.87 -9.39 -16.43
N MET A 516 -9.49 -10.47 -17.13
CA MET A 516 -8.15 -10.67 -17.67
C MET A 516 -7.72 -9.49 -18.56
N GLY A 517 -6.46 -9.05 -18.43
CA GLY A 517 -5.92 -7.87 -19.11
C GLY A 517 -6.44 -6.51 -18.60
N ARG A 518 -7.44 -6.51 -17.70
CA ARG A 518 -7.96 -5.31 -17.03
C ARG A 518 -7.67 -5.30 -15.53
N MET A 519 -7.40 -6.44 -14.93
CA MET A 519 -7.13 -6.56 -13.49
C MET A 519 -5.75 -7.16 -13.22
N ARG A 520 -4.93 -6.43 -12.47
CA ARG A 520 -3.68 -6.91 -11.87
C ARG A 520 -3.95 -7.34 -10.45
N LEU A 521 -3.75 -8.62 -10.17
CA LEU A 521 -3.84 -9.18 -8.82
C LEU A 521 -2.45 -9.51 -8.31
N ARG A 522 -2.13 -8.98 -7.13
CA ARG A 522 -0.82 -9.14 -6.47
C ARG A 522 -1.03 -9.62 -5.05
N TYR A 523 -0.03 -10.34 -4.54
CA TYR A 523 0.06 -10.74 -3.14
C TYR A 523 1.38 -10.23 -2.58
N ASN A 524 1.36 -9.65 -1.39
CA ASN A 524 2.57 -9.46 -0.61
C ASN A 524 2.86 -10.73 0.19
N GLU A 525 4.14 -11.05 0.35
CA GLU A 525 4.61 -12.19 1.15
C GLU A 525 4.29 -12.02 2.64
N ALA A 526 4.16 -10.77 3.10
CA ALA A 526 3.84 -10.41 4.46
C ALA A 526 3.03 -9.11 4.47
N ASN A 527 2.36 -8.83 5.59
CA ASN A 527 1.67 -7.55 5.78
C ASN A 527 2.68 -6.39 5.84
N LEU A 528 2.77 -5.65 4.74
CA LEU A 528 3.65 -4.48 4.59
C LEU A 528 2.99 -3.20 5.10
N GLY A 529 1.66 -3.19 5.23
CA GLY A 529 0.85 -2.06 5.62
C GLY A 529 0.43 -1.20 4.44
N ALA A 530 -0.63 -0.42 4.65
CA ALA A 530 -1.33 0.30 3.59
C ALA A 530 -0.41 1.23 2.77
N SER A 531 0.51 1.95 3.42
CA SER A 531 1.48 2.83 2.75
C SER A 531 2.34 2.09 1.71
N ARG A 532 2.95 0.97 2.10
CA ARG A 532 3.87 0.22 1.23
C ARG A 532 3.11 -0.47 0.09
N THR A 533 1.93 -0.98 0.42
CA THR A 533 1.04 -1.63 -0.55
C THR A 533 0.54 -0.64 -1.60
N ARG A 534 0.06 0.54 -1.19
CA ARG A 534 -0.32 1.63 -2.12
C ARG A 534 0.87 2.05 -2.98
N ASN A 535 2.05 2.21 -2.39
CA ASN A 535 3.25 2.57 -3.15
C ASN A 535 3.58 1.56 -4.26
N ARG A 536 3.54 0.26 -3.95
CA ARG A 536 3.78 -0.80 -4.95
C ARG A 536 2.78 -0.71 -6.10
N MET A 537 1.49 -0.54 -5.81
CA MET A 537 0.47 -0.38 -6.85
C MET A 537 0.68 0.90 -7.69
N MET A 538 1.05 2.01 -7.06
CA MET A 538 1.38 3.26 -7.76
C MET A 538 2.63 3.17 -8.62
N ASP A 539 3.61 2.35 -8.19
CA ASP A 539 4.84 2.07 -8.93
C ASP A 539 4.57 1.21 -10.16
N GLU A 540 3.63 0.27 -10.07
CA GLU A 540 3.20 -0.58 -11.20
C GLU A 540 2.27 0.17 -12.18
N SER A 541 1.78 1.38 -11.85
CA SER A 541 0.83 2.13 -12.69
C SER A 541 1.46 3.19 -13.59
N LEU A 542 1.06 3.18 -14.87
CA LEU A 542 1.37 4.22 -15.87
C LEU A 542 0.15 5.07 -16.27
N ALA A 543 -1.01 4.85 -15.64
CA ALA A 543 -2.23 5.58 -15.92
C ALA A 543 -2.08 7.09 -15.68
N GLN A 544 -2.87 7.92 -16.36
CA GLN A 544 -2.87 9.38 -16.14
C GLN A 544 -3.47 9.74 -14.78
N LEU A 545 -4.51 9.01 -14.37
CA LEU A 545 -5.21 9.20 -13.11
C LEU A 545 -5.21 7.91 -12.29
N LEU A 546 -4.90 8.03 -11.00
CA LEU A 546 -4.94 6.94 -10.03
C LEU A 546 -6.13 7.17 -9.10
N VAL A 547 -7.06 6.23 -9.03
CA VAL A 547 -8.18 6.25 -8.08
C VAL A 547 -7.84 5.29 -6.94
N LEU A 548 -7.72 5.79 -5.71
CA LEU A 548 -7.45 4.98 -4.54
C LEU A 548 -8.77 4.72 -3.80
N LEU A 549 -9.05 3.43 -3.59
CA LEU A 549 -10.23 2.94 -2.86
C LEU A 549 -9.77 1.95 -1.79
N ASP A 550 -10.44 1.92 -0.63
CA ASP A 550 -10.27 0.82 0.33
C ASP A 550 -11.04 -0.43 -0.16
N ASP A 551 -10.72 -1.62 0.35
CA ASP A 551 -11.26 -2.89 -0.16
C ASP A 551 -12.72 -3.18 0.22
N ASP A 552 -13.36 -2.38 1.09
CA ASP A 552 -14.78 -2.49 1.49
C ASP A 552 -15.65 -1.32 1.10
N VAL A 553 -15.15 -0.41 0.28
CA VAL A 553 -16.03 0.63 -0.24
C VAL A 553 -16.94 0.06 -1.31
N VAL A 554 -18.15 0.58 -1.37
CA VAL A 554 -19.06 0.39 -2.49
C VAL A 554 -19.12 1.71 -3.25
N PRO A 555 -18.44 1.82 -4.40
CA PRO A 555 -18.52 3.00 -5.26
C PRO A 555 -19.95 3.23 -5.75
N GLU A 556 -20.40 4.49 -5.79
CA GLU A 556 -21.61 4.83 -6.53
C GLU A 556 -21.34 4.75 -8.05
N PRO A 557 -22.36 4.44 -8.88
CA PRO A 557 -22.21 4.43 -10.33
C PRO A 557 -21.68 5.76 -10.86
N GLY A 558 -20.73 5.71 -11.80
CA GLY A 558 -20.14 6.91 -12.43
C GLY A 558 -19.04 7.60 -11.60
N LEU A 559 -18.60 7.03 -10.48
CA LEU A 559 -17.53 7.59 -9.63
C LEU A 559 -16.26 7.92 -10.42
N VAL A 560 -15.80 6.99 -11.27
CA VAL A 560 -14.56 7.19 -12.05
C VAL A 560 -14.73 8.30 -13.08
N GLU A 561 -15.87 8.36 -13.77
CA GLU A 561 -16.17 9.41 -14.74
C GLU A 561 -16.26 10.79 -14.07
N ALA A 562 -16.80 10.87 -12.85
CA ALA A 562 -16.85 12.10 -12.09
C ALA A 562 -15.45 12.65 -11.82
N TYR A 563 -14.52 11.78 -11.40
CA TYR A 563 -13.11 12.18 -11.24
C TYR A 563 -12.46 12.59 -12.55
N VAL A 564 -12.68 11.85 -13.65
CA VAL A 564 -12.11 12.20 -14.95
C VAL A 564 -12.65 13.56 -15.43
N ARG A 565 -13.97 13.80 -15.34
CA ARG A 565 -14.57 15.10 -15.69
C ARG A 565 -14.00 16.24 -14.84
N ALA A 566 -13.83 16.02 -13.53
CA ALA A 566 -13.23 17.01 -12.64
C ALA A 566 -11.78 17.30 -13.03
N ALA A 567 -11.00 16.27 -13.36
CA ALA A 567 -9.62 16.41 -13.80
C ALA A 567 -9.49 17.11 -15.16
N ALA A 568 -10.38 16.82 -16.11
CA ALA A 568 -10.38 17.50 -17.41
C ALA A 568 -10.68 19.01 -17.26
N ARG A 569 -11.62 19.38 -16.39
CA ARG A 569 -12.00 20.79 -16.14
C ARG A 569 -10.98 21.56 -15.29
N ASN A 570 -10.10 20.86 -14.57
CA ASN A 570 -9.17 21.46 -13.61
C ASN A 570 -7.75 20.92 -13.83
N SER A 571 -7.09 21.40 -14.89
CA SER A 571 -5.73 20.97 -15.25
C SER A 571 -4.70 21.28 -14.15
N GLN A 572 -4.90 22.38 -13.40
CA GLN A 572 -4.07 22.76 -12.25
C GLN A 572 -4.24 21.85 -11.03
N ALA A 573 -5.38 21.19 -10.88
CA ALA A 573 -5.64 20.32 -9.73
C ALA A 573 -4.83 19.02 -9.86
N ARG A 574 -4.05 18.68 -8.83
CA ARG A 574 -3.27 17.44 -8.78
C ARG A 574 -4.00 16.31 -8.05
N GLY A 575 -4.89 16.65 -7.12
CA GLY A 575 -5.69 15.70 -6.35
C GLY A 575 -7.18 16.04 -6.37
N PHE A 576 -8.00 15.01 -6.24
CA PHE A 576 -9.46 15.05 -6.24
C PHE A 576 -9.98 14.13 -5.14
N VAL A 577 -11.09 14.51 -4.52
CA VAL A 577 -11.65 13.72 -3.41
C VAL A 577 -13.16 13.71 -3.48
N GLY A 578 -13.73 12.52 -3.36
CA GLY A 578 -15.16 12.28 -3.30
C GLY A 578 -15.61 11.92 -1.89
N PRO A 579 -16.90 12.13 -1.55
CA PRO A 579 -17.39 11.82 -0.22
C PRO A 579 -17.50 10.31 -0.03
N THR A 580 -17.12 9.82 1.15
CA THR A 580 -17.36 8.45 1.59
C THR A 580 -18.40 8.45 2.70
N ARG A 581 -19.57 7.88 2.41
CA ARG A 581 -20.72 7.87 3.31
C ARG A 581 -20.61 6.70 4.28
N LEU A 582 -20.43 7.02 5.56
CA LEU A 582 -20.51 6.05 6.65
C LEU A 582 -21.98 5.88 7.08
N PRO A 583 -22.43 4.67 7.45
CA PRO A 583 -23.75 4.43 8.02
C PRO A 583 -24.03 5.37 9.19
N ALA A 584 -25.09 6.17 9.08
CA ALA A 584 -25.49 7.14 10.11
C ALA A 584 -26.57 6.61 11.05
N THR A 585 -27.15 5.44 10.75
CA THR A 585 -28.28 4.85 11.46
C THR A 585 -28.00 3.38 11.79
N GLY A 586 -28.82 2.77 12.66
CA GLY A 586 -28.79 1.33 12.95
C GLY A 586 -28.19 0.92 14.30
N SER A 587 -27.32 1.72 14.92
CA SER A 587 -26.79 1.40 16.27
C SER A 587 -26.35 2.65 17.06
N ALA A 588 -26.23 2.52 18.40
CA ALA A 588 -25.66 3.58 19.24
C ALA A 588 -24.22 3.91 18.84
N TRP A 589 -23.47 2.88 18.43
CA TRP A 589 -22.11 3.00 17.91
C TRP A 589 -22.05 3.86 16.63
N ALA A 590 -22.92 3.59 15.65
CA ALA A 590 -22.97 4.35 14.40
C ALA A 590 -23.20 5.84 14.68
N HIS A 591 -24.21 6.17 15.51
CA HIS A 591 -24.47 7.55 15.90
C HIS A 591 -23.27 8.15 16.64
N ALA A 592 -22.63 7.40 17.54
CA ALA A 592 -21.48 7.89 18.31
C ALA A 592 -20.28 8.26 17.42
N VAL A 593 -19.98 7.45 16.39
CA VAL A 593 -18.90 7.75 15.43
C VAL A 593 -19.15 9.08 14.74
N HIS A 594 -20.38 9.31 14.23
CA HIS A 594 -20.75 10.58 13.60
C HIS A 594 -20.76 11.76 14.57
N MET A 595 -21.31 11.56 15.77
CA MET A 595 -21.41 12.61 16.80
C MET A 595 -20.03 13.04 17.30
N SER A 596 -19.06 12.13 17.38
CA SER A 596 -17.71 12.43 17.89
C SER A 596 -16.85 13.32 16.98
N ASP A 597 -17.29 13.61 15.75
CA ASP A 597 -16.56 14.32 14.69
C ASP A 597 -15.26 13.64 14.21
N VAL A 598 -14.85 12.52 14.80
CA VAL A 598 -13.60 11.82 14.43
C VAL A 598 -13.61 11.23 13.01
N ALA A 599 -14.78 11.24 12.36
CA ALA A 599 -14.98 10.79 10.98
C ALA A 599 -15.52 11.89 10.05
N PHE A 600 -15.50 13.16 10.47
CA PHE A 600 -16.04 14.27 9.67
C PHE A 600 -15.44 14.36 8.26
N PHE A 601 -14.13 14.11 8.13
CA PHE A 601 -13.40 14.20 6.87
C PHE A 601 -13.86 13.19 5.80
N TRP A 602 -14.56 12.11 6.18
CA TRP A 602 -15.14 11.15 5.24
C TRP A 602 -16.24 11.79 4.38
N GLY A 603 -17.07 12.66 4.98
CA GLY A 603 -18.15 13.36 4.28
C GLY A 603 -17.81 14.78 3.84
N ALA A 604 -16.64 15.30 4.22
CA ALA A 604 -16.23 16.69 3.99
C ALA A 604 -16.34 17.16 2.53
N PRO A 605 -16.02 16.36 1.50
CA PRO A 605 -16.13 16.80 0.09
C PRO A 605 -17.54 17.23 -0.33
N ALA A 606 -18.58 16.69 0.32
CA ALA A 606 -19.97 17.06 0.07
C ALA A 606 -20.57 17.95 1.16
N SER A 607 -19.78 18.36 2.15
CA SER A 607 -20.27 19.09 3.32
C SER A 607 -20.40 20.59 3.02
N ALA A 608 -21.55 21.16 3.37
CA ALA A 608 -21.76 22.61 3.34
C ALA A 608 -20.94 23.37 4.41
N LEU A 609 -20.29 22.65 5.34
CA LEU A 609 -19.46 23.24 6.38
C LEU A 609 -18.06 23.62 5.90
N VAL A 610 -17.64 23.10 4.74
CA VAL A 610 -16.34 23.45 4.16
C VAL A 610 -16.52 24.70 3.30
N GLY A 611 -15.71 25.72 3.56
CA GLY A 611 -15.75 26.98 2.83
C GLY A 611 -15.57 26.78 1.33
N ARG A 612 -16.39 27.49 0.54
CA ARG A 612 -16.29 27.54 -0.91
C ARG A 612 -15.38 28.69 -1.32
N ARG A 613 -14.54 28.47 -2.32
CA ARG A 613 -13.84 29.55 -3.02
C ARG A 613 -14.85 30.43 -3.80
N PRO A 614 -14.46 31.64 -4.24
CA PRO A 614 -15.35 32.52 -5.00
C PRO A 614 -15.93 31.91 -6.27
N ASP A 615 -15.22 30.94 -6.87
CA ASP A 615 -15.65 30.17 -8.04
C ASP A 615 -16.63 29.01 -7.69
N GLY A 616 -17.04 28.90 -6.43
CA GLY A 616 -17.93 27.86 -5.92
C GLY A 616 -17.25 26.52 -5.62
N SER A 617 -15.97 26.36 -6.00
CA SER A 617 -15.21 25.13 -5.77
C SER A 617 -14.88 24.93 -4.29
N VAL A 618 -14.83 23.67 -3.87
CA VAL A 618 -14.44 23.28 -2.52
C VAL A 618 -13.08 22.60 -2.59
N TRP A 619 -12.14 23.06 -1.75
CA TRP A 619 -10.80 22.52 -1.69
C TRP A 619 -10.50 22.04 -0.29
N LEU A 620 -9.96 20.83 -0.20
CA LEU A 620 -9.56 20.19 1.04
C LEU A 620 -8.03 20.05 1.05
N PRO A 621 -7.35 20.26 2.18
CA PRO A 621 -5.89 20.13 2.22
C PRO A 621 -5.42 18.68 2.01
N TRP A 622 -6.25 17.72 2.43
CA TRP A 622 -6.02 16.29 2.35
C TRP A 622 -7.37 15.56 2.41
N CYS A 623 -7.34 14.24 2.25
CA CYS A 623 -8.50 13.37 2.46
C CYS A 623 -8.08 11.96 2.83
N VAL A 624 -9.06 11.14 3.24
CA VAL A 624 -8.85 9.70 3.42
C VAL A 624 -8.65 9.01 2.08
N THR A 625 -7.69 8.10 2.05
CA THR A 625 -7.38 7.28 0.86
C THR A 625 -8.46 6.26 0.48
N ALA A 626 -9.55 6.17 1.26
CA ALA A 626 -10.69 5.30 0.98
C ALA A 626 -11.47 5.72 -0.28
N ASN A 627 -11.38 6.99 -0.67
CA ASN A 627 -12.02 7.51 -1.89
C ASN A 627 -11.34 8.80 -2.35
N MET A 628 -10.31 8.67 -3.17
CA MET A 628 -9.64 9.81 -3.77
C MET A 628 -9.10 9.49 -5.14
N ALA A 629 -8.86 10.51 -5.95
CA ALA A 629 -8.10 10.40 -7.18
C ALA A 629 -6.92 11.36 -7.18
N VAL A 630 -5.82 10.95 -7.79
CA VAL A 630 -4.62 11.80 -7.93
C VAL A 630 -4.08 11.64 -9.34
N ARG A 631 -3.65 12.75 -9.95
CA ARG A 631 -2.85 12.67 -11.17
C ARG A 631 -1.60 11.89 -10.85
N ASN A 632 -1.21 11.01 -11.76
CA ASN A 632 -0.08 10.15 -11.49
C ASN A 632 1.17 10.97 -11.18
N THR A 633 1.81 10.64 -10.06
CA THR A 633 2.79 11.49 -9.38
C THR A 633 4.01 10.67 -8.97
N PRO A 634 5.22 11.26 -8.90
CA PRO A 634 6.39 10.59 -8.33
C PRO A 634 6.33 10.48 -6.80
N HIS A 635 5.45 11.23 -6.13
CA HIS A 635 5.29 11.14 -4.69
C HIS A 635 4.73 9.79 -4.26
N ARG A 636 5.18 9.30 -3.11
CA ARG A 636 4.79 8.02 -2.50
C ARG A 636 4.41 8.23 -1.04
N PHE A 637 3.60 7.35 -0.47
CA PHE A 637 3.26 7.32 0.95
C PHE A 637 4.52 7.05 1.78
N ASP A 638 4.68 7.74 2.90
CA ASP A 638 5.86 7.60 3.74
C ASP A 638 5.71 6.36 4.65
N PRO A 639 6.58 5.34 4.53
CA PRO A 639 6.47 4.11 5.30
C PRO A 639 6.84 4.27 6.78
N ARG A 640 7.20 5.48 7.25
CA ARG A 640 7.42 5.78 8.67
C ARG A 640 6.12 5.80 9.48
N PHE A 641 4.99 6.08 8.84
CA PHE A 641 3.69 6.01 9.52
C PHE A 641 3.33 4.56 9.88
N PRO A 642 2.55 4.33 10.94
CA PRO A 642 2.19 2.97 11.34
C PRO A 642 1.35 2.28 10.26
N ARG A 643 1.48 0.96 10.11
CA ARG A 643 0.81 0.16 9.04
C ARG A 643 -0.70 0.41 8.93
N THR A 644 -1.35 0.68 10.06
CA THR A 644 -2.81 0.94 10.20
C THR A 644 -3.11 2.17 11.08
N GLY A 645 -2.16 3.11 11.19
CA GLY A 645 -2.19 4.18 12.20
C GLY A 645 -2.39 5.61 11.70
N GLY A 646 -2.87 5.80 10.47
CA GLY A 646 -3.23 7.11 9.93
C GLY A 646 -2.05 8.08 9.74
N GLY A 647 -2.33 9.24 9.15
CA GLY A 647 -1.37 10.31 8.93
C GLY A 647 -0.56 10.19 7.64
N GLU A 648 -0.45 8.99 7.07
CA GLU A 648 0.24 8.77 5.79
C GLU A 648 -0.49 9.44 4.62
N ASP A 649 -1.81 9.48 4.72
CA ASP A 649 -2.72 10.09 3.75
C ASP A 649 -2.57 11.61 3.73
N ILE A 650 -2.51 12.23 4.92
CA ILE A 650 -2.28 13.66 5.08
C ILE A 650 -0.90 14.05 4.53
N ASP A 651 0.15 13.34 4.96
CA ASP A 651 1.52 13.58 4.48
C ASP A 651 1.62 13.41 2.95
N PHE A 652 1.01 12.37 2.40
CA PHE A 652 0.97 12.15 0.97
C PHE A 652 0.26 13.30 0.24
N CYS A 653 -0.93 13.71 0.70
CA CYS A 653 -1.68 14.79 0.08
C CYS A 653 -0.94 16.13 0.14
N LEU A 654 -0.30 16.45 1.26
CA LEU A 654 0.49 17.67 1.41
C LEU A 654 1.65 17.71 0.41
N ARG A 655 2.36 16.60 0.22
CA ARG A 655 3.48 16.53 -0.74
C ARG A 655 3.01 16.46 -2.19
N ALA A 656 2.00 15.65 -2.49
CA ALA A 656 1.54 15.39 -3.86
C ALA A 656 0.59 16.46 -4.42
N CYS A 657 -0.18 17.12 -3.55
CA CYS A 657 -1.26 18.03 -3.91
C CYS A 657 -1.11 19.42 -3.27
N GLY A 658 -0.21 19.62 -2.31
CA GLY A 658 -0.02 20.91 -1.64
C GLY A 658 0.36 22.04 -2.60
N GLY A 659 1.14 21.74 -3.65
CA GLY A 659 1.50 22.70 -4.70
C GLY A 659 0.30 23.22 -5.51
N SER A 660 -0.84 22.53 -5.54
CA SER A 660 -2.10 23.00 -6.17
C SER A 660 -3.04 23.71 -5.19
N GLY A 661 -2.60 23.96 -3.95
CA GLY A 661 -3.47 24.50 -2.90
C GLY A 661 -4.46 23.47 -2.33
N GLY A 662 -4.13 22.18 -2.41
CA GLY A 662 -4.91 21.06 -1.87
C GLY A 662 -5.52 20.16 -2.95
N MET A 663 -6.61 19.50 -2.57
CA MET A 663 -7.41 18.57 -3.34
C MET A 663 -8.78 19.16 -3.66
N LEU A 664 -9.22 19.01 -4.90
CA LEU A 664 -10.54 19.47 -5.34
C LEU A 664 -11.61 18.48 -4.89
N ALA A 665 -12.65 18.95 -4.20
CA ALA A 665 -13.79 18.12 -3.87
C ALA A 665 -14.64 17.82 -5.12
N VAL A 666 -15.05 16.56 -5.27
CA VAL A 666 -15.88 16.03 -6.35
C VAL A 666 -17.09 15.32 -5.72
N PRO A 667 -18.14 16.05 -5.32
CA PRO A 667 -19.30 15.50 -4.60
C PRO A 667 -20.00 14.33 -5.32
N GLU A 668 -19.90 14.27 -6.64
CA GLU A 668 -20.48 13.23 -7.49
C GLU A 668 -19.70 11.91 -7.43
N ALA A 669 -18.42 11.93 -7.05
CA ALA A 669 -17.57 10.76 -6.94
C ALA A 669 -17.74 10.04 -5.59
N ALA A 670 -18.98 9.69 -5.24
CA ALA A 670 -19.30 9.19 -3.89
C ALA A 670 -19.05 7.68 -3.71
N CYS A 671 -18.62 7.30 -2.51
CA CYS A 671 -18.55 5.91 -2.04
C CYS A 671 -19.45 5.71 -0.81
N ARG A 672 -19.80 4.46 -0.52
CA ARG A 672 -20.29 4.03 0.80
C ARG A 672 -19.24 3.14 1.44
N HIS A 673 -19.03 3.26 2.74
CA HIS A 673 -18.10 2.40 3.47
C HIS A 673 -18.85 1.86 4.70
N PRO A 674 -18.84 0.54 4.97
CA PRO A 674 -19.48 -0.03 6.15
C PRO A 674 -18.84 0.51 7.44
N LEU A 675 -19.47 0.38 8.60
CA LEU A 675 -18.69 0.63 9.81
C LEU A 675 -17.73 -0.53 10.03
N TRP A 676 -16.49 -0.22 10.44
CA TRP A 676 -15.49 -1.24 10.74
C TRP A 676 -16.02 -2.29 11.70
N ASN A 677 -15.51 -3.52 11.59
CA ASN A 677 -15.93 -4.65 12.42
C ASN A 677 -17.44 -4.90 12.35
N ASN A 678 -18.04 -4.76 11.16
CA ASN A 678 -19.49 -4.90 10.93
C ASN A 678 -20.34 -4.04 11.88
N GLY A 679 -19.84 -2.85 12.23
CA GLY A 679 -20.49 -1.94 13.17
C GLY A 679 -20.36 -2.31 14.65
N ARG A 680 -19.58 -3.35 15.00
CA ARG A 680 -19.22 -3.64 16.40
C ARG A 680 -18.28 -2.56 16.93
N PRO A 681 -18.44 -2.11 18.19
CA PRO A 681 -17.57 -1.10 18.79
C PRO A 681 -16.09 -1.49 18.77
N HIS A 682 -15.24 -0.56 18.33
CA HIS A 682 -13.78 -0.72 18.33
C HIS A 682 -13.08 0.62 18.58
N VAL A 683 -13.10 1.07 19.84
CA VAL A 683 -12.64 2.41 20.26
C VAL A 683 -11.16 2.66 19.99
N LEU A 684 -10.31 1.63 20.12
CA LEU A 684 -8.85 1.75 19.95
C LEU A 684 -8.43 2.09 18.52
N ARG A 685 -9.30 1.91 17.52
CA ARG A 685 -9.01 2.28 16.12
C ARG A 685 -8.72 3.77 15.99
N PHE A 686 -9.50 4.61 16.65
CA PHE A 686 -9.34 6.06 16.60
C PHE A 686 -8.12 6.54 17.37
N ALA A 687 -7.68 5.80 18.40
CA ALA A 687 -6.38 6.02 19.03
C ALA A 687 -5.22 5.70 18.07
N LYS A 688 -5.30 4.56 17.35
CA LYS A 688 -4.27 4.15 16.38
C LYS A 688 -4.08 5.21 15.30
N TRP A 689 -5.15 5.78 14.75
CA TRP A 689 -5.06 6.90 13.78
C TRP A 689 -4.39 8.14 14.37
N ALA A 690 -4.73 8.48 15.61
CA ALA A 690 -4.17 9.65 16.26
C ALA A 690 -2.68 9.53 16.60
N VAL A 691 -2.14 8.30 16.71
CA VAL A 691 -0.71 8.06 16.83
C VAL A 691 0.04 8.60 15.61
N GLY A 692 -0.48 8.34 14.41
CA GLY A 692 0.03 8.85 13.14
C GLY A 692 -0.06 10.37 13.05
N ASP A 693 -1.19 10.97 13.46
CA ASP A 693 -1.35 12.44 13.49
C ASP A 693 -0.27 13.12 14.33
N GLY A 694 0.10 12.51 15.46
CA GLY A 694 1.14 13.04 16.31
C GLY A 694 2.50 13.15 15.60
N GLN A 695 2.76 12.31 14.59
CA GLN A 695 3.99 12.38 13.79
C GLN A 695 4.00 13.60 12.86
N LEU A 696 2.83 14.03 12.38
CA LEU A 696 2.69 15.23 11.54
C LEU A 696 3.07 16.51 12.28
N ILE A 697 2.93 16.56 13.60
CA ILE A 697 3.31 17.72 14.41
C ILE A 697 4.82 18.01 14.34
N GLU A 698 5.62 16.95 14.27
CA GLU A 698 7.08 17.06 14.14
C GLU A 698 7.48 17.29 12.67
N MET A 699 6.80 16.67 11.73
CA MET A 699 7.09 16.80 10.28
C MET A 699 6.69 18.17 9.73
N TYR A 700 5.58 18.73 10.21
CA TYR A 700 4.97 19.96 9.71
C TYR A 700 4.73 20.95 10.85
N PRO A 701 5.80 21.43 11.53
CA PRO A 701 5.66 22.29 12.70
C PRO A 701 4.99 23.64 12.40
N HIS A 702 5.01 24.08 11.14
CA HIS A 702 4.37 25.29 10.64
C HIS A 702 2.86 25.12 10.39
N LEU A 703 2.38 23.89 10.28
CA LEU A 703 0.95 23.54 10.22
C LEU A 703 0.45 23.12 11.61
N CYS A 704 1.00 23.70 12.66
CA CYS A 704 0.60 23.43 14.03
C CYS A 704 0.18 24.71 14.73
N TYR A 705 -0.71 24.57 15.70
CA TYR A 705 -1.10 25.65 16.59
C TYR A 705 -1.11 25.18 18.05
N TRP A 706 -1.13 26.14 18.97
CA TRP A 706 -1.25 25.90 20.38
C TRP A 706 -2.70 26.05 20.81
N ALA A 707 -3.18 25.08 21.58
CA ALA A 707 -4.48 25.06 22.22
C ALA A 707 -4.30 24.79 23.72
N ALA A 708 -5.33 25.08 24.51
CA ALA A 708 -5.33 24.67 25.90
C ALA A 708 -5.30 23.12 26.01
N PRO A 709 -4.75 22.56 27.09
CA PRO A 709 -4.66 21.11 27.24
C PRO A 709 -6.02 20.44 27.14
N ASN A 710 -6.10 19.34 26.38
CA ASN A 710 -7.32 18.54 26.27
C ASN A 710 -7.53 17.72 27.56
N PRO A 711 -8.69 17.06 27.75
CA PRO A 711 -8.93 16.23 28.93
C PRO A 711 -7.88 15.14 29.13
N ALA A 712 -7.45 14.43 28.09
CA ALA A 712 -6.45 13.37 28.19
C ALA A 712 -5.08 13.89 28.68
N GLU A 713 -4.63 15.04 28.19
CA GLU A 713 -3.43 15.72 28.64
C GLU A 713 -3.56 16.19 30.09
N LEU A 714 -4.69 16.82 30.45
CA LEU A 714 -4.95 17.24 31.84
C LEU A 714 -4.94 16.05 32.79
N LEU A 715 -5.56 14.93 32.40
CA LEU A 715 -5.57 13.70 33.19
C LEU A 715 -4.15 13.16 33.40
N VAL A 716 -3.31 13.15 32.35
CA VAL A 716 -1.90 12.74 32.48
C VAL A 716 -1.11 13.69 33.37
N LEU A 717 -1.33 15.00 33.26
CA LEU A 717 -0.68 15.99 34.13
C LEU A 717 -1.10 15.82 35.60
N LEU A 718 -2.38 15.57 35.86
CA LEU A 718 -2.90 15.32 37.21
C LEU A 718 -2.44 13.97 37.77
N ALA A 719 -2.33 12.94 36.93
CA ALA A 719 -1.77 11.65 37.31
C ALA A 719 -0.27 11.76 37.64
N ALA A 720 0.50 12.48 36.83
CA ALA A 720 1.91 12.75 37.08
C ALA A 720 2.11 13.56 38.37
N ALA A 721 1.27 14.57 38.62
CA ALA A 721 1.28 15.33 39.87
C ALA A 721 0.93 14.42 41.08
N SER A 722 -0.08 13.57 40.96
CA SER A 722 -0.46 12.58 41.97
C SER A 722 0.68 11.63 42.30
N ALA A 723 1.30 11.05 41.27
CA ALA A 723 2.41 10.11 41.42
C ALA A 723 3.63 10.79 42.07
N THR A 724 3.96 12.00 41.63
CA THR A 724 5.08 12.78 42.19
C THR A 724 4.83 13.08 43.67
N ALA A 725 3.61 13.48 44.03
CA ALA A 725 3.23 13.71 45.42
C ALA A 725 3.33 12.41 46.24
N LEU A 726 2.87 11.28 45.72
CA LEU A 726 2.95 10.00 46.41
C LEU A 726 4.41 9.54 46.62
N VAL A 727 5.26 9.67 45.60
CA VAL A 727 6.69 9.35 45.71
C VAL A 727 7.37 10.25 46.74
N ALA A 728 7.07 11.55 46.74
CA ALA A 728 7.57 12.47 47.76
C ALA A 728 7.09 12.06 49.17
N ALA A 729 5.83 11.65 49.32
CA ALA A 729 5.30 11.15 50.60
C ALA A 729 6.09 9.95 51.11
N VAL A 730 6.32 8.95 50.24
CA VAL A 730 7.05 7.72 50.57
C VAL A 730 8.52 8.02 50.88
N ALA A 731 9.17 8.85 50.06
CA ALA A 731 10.56 9.24 50.26
C ALA A 731 10.78 10.02 51.57
N LEU A 732 9.78 10.76 52.04
CA LEU A 732 9.82 11.44 53.34
C LEU A 732 9.50 10.50 54.50
N GLN A 733 8.68 9.47 54.28
CA GLN A 733 8.34 8.47 55.30
C GLN A 733 9.45 7.44 55.52
N LEU A 734 10.20 7.05 54.49
CA LEU A 734 11.21 6.00 54.59
C LEU A 734 12.32 6.34 55.61
N PRO A 735 12.93 7.55 55.59
CA PRO A 735 13.93 7.93 56.59
C PRO A 735 13.31 8.04 57.98
N ALA A 736 12.09 8.57 58.10
CA ALA A 736 11.39 8.64 59.38
C ALA A 736 11.14 7.23 59.96
N ALA A 737 10.68 6.28 59.14
CA ALA A 737 10.42 4.90 59.54
C ALA A 737 11.69 4.10 59.83
N LEU A 738 12.83 4.40 59.19
CA LEU A 738 14.11 3.75 59.44
C LEU A 738 14.88 4.37 60.62
N LEU A 739 14.80 5.68 60.81
CA LEU A 739 15.48 6.40 61.90
C LEU A 739 14.73 6.25 63.22
N LEU A 740 13.39 6.25 63.22
CA LEU A 740 12.62 6.24 64.46
C LEU A 740 12.87 5.00 65.35
N PRO A 741 12.91 3.76 64.82
CA PRO A 741 13.24 2.57 65.61
C PRO A 741 14.70 2.55 66.08
N ARG A 742 15.66 3.00 65.24
CA ARG A 742 17.07 3.09 65.64
C ARG A 742 17.31 4.14 66.73
N LEU A 743 16.60 5.27 66.66
CA LEU A 743 16.60 6.29 67.69
C LEU A 743 15.91 5.81 68.97
N GLN A 744 14.86 4.99 68.87
CA GLN A 744 14.24 4.32 70.01
C GLN A 744 15.17 3.27 70.65
N GLN A 745 15.95 2.53 69.86
CA GLN A 745 16.97 1.59 70.37
C GLN A 745 18.12 2.32 71.10
N LEU A 746 18.58 3.47 70.58
CA LEU A 746 19.55 4.33 71.27
C LEU A 746 19.02 4.91 72.59
N ARG A 747 17.68 4.99 72.75
CA ARG A 747 17.00 5.41 73.98
C ARG A 747 17.05 4.36 75.10
N VAL A 748 17.38 3.10 74.77
CA VAL A 748 17.39 1.95 75.70
C VAL A 748 18.80 1.61 76.19
N LEU A 749 19.85 2.31 75.73
CA LEU A 749 21.16 2.19 76.38
C LEU A 749 21.04 2.76 77.81
N PRO A 750 21.20 1.94 78.86
CA PRO A 750 21.18 2.44 80.22
C PRO A 750 22.31 3.45 80.35
N ALA A 751 22.02 4.61 80.93
CA ALA A 751 23.03 5.58 81.30
C ALA A 751 24.18 4.82 81.99
N PRO A 752 25.45 4.99 81.59
CA PRO A 752 26.54 4.41 82.35
C PRO A 752 26.38 4.94 83.76
N VAL A 753 26.27 4.02 84.71
CA VAL A 753 26.26 4.31 86.14
C VAL A 753 27.60 4.98 86.43
N MET A 754 27.65 6.31 86.34
CA MET A 754 28.75 7.11 86.88
C MET A 754 28.59 7.13 88.40
N GLY A 755 28.98 6.01 89.01
CA GLY A 755 29.37 5.97 90.40
C GLY A 755 30.83 6.41 90.51
N GLY A 756 31.05 7.52 91.21
CA GLY A 756 32.31 7.78 91.91
C GLY A 756 33.40 8.50 91.12
N ALA A 757 33.59 9.79 91.46
CA ALA A 757 34.82 10.33 92.04
C ALA A 757 35.00 11.80 91.61
N MET A 758 34.79 12.70 92.57
CA MET A 758 35.37 14.04 92.54
C MET A 758 36.89 13.93 92.44
N GLY A 759 37.46 14.56 91.42
CA GLY A 759 38.90 14.69 91.26
C GLY A 759 39.19 15.80 90.27
N ALA A 760 39.74 16.89 90.78
CA ALA A 760 40.00 18.14 90.08
C ALA A 760 41.04 18.02 88.95
N VAL A 761 41.19 19.14 88.24
CA VAL A 761 42.32 19.56 87.38
C VAL A 761 42.17 19.24 85.89
N GLY A 762 42.35 20.28 85.07
CA GLY A 762 42.98 20.12 83.76
C GLY A 762 42.25 20.77 82.61
N SER A 763 42.59 22.03 82.33
CA SER A 763 42.39 22.65 81.02
C SER A 763 43.05 21.77 79.95
N GLY A 764 42.32 21.36 78.93
CA GLY A 764 42.88 20.64 77.78
C GLY A 764 41.78 20.27 76.80
N GLY A 765 41.85 20.79 75.59
CA GLY A 765 40.82 20.70 74.57
C GLY A 765 40.36 19.28 74.24
N GLY A 766 39.07 19.15 73.90
CA GLY A 766 38.48 17.90 73.43
C GLY A 766 37.13 18.20 72.81
N GLY A 767 37.00 17.92 71.53
CA GLY A 767 35.91 18.38 70.67
C GLY A 767 34.51 18.13 71.21
N SER A 768 33.68 19.16 71.11
CA SER A 768 32.23 19.06 71.16
C SER A 768 31.74 18.27 69.95
N ALA A 769 31.82 16.94 70.02
CA ALA A 769 31.07 16.06 69.13
C ALA A 769 29.59 16.20 69.50
N GLY A 770 28.92 17.10 68.78
CA GLY A 770 27.54 17.50 69.02
C GLY A 770 26.57 16.34 68.85
N LEU A 771 26.06 15.83 69.97
CA LEU A 771 24.80 15.10 69.98
C LEU A 771 23.68 16.10 69.66
N LEU A 772 23.13 16.02 68.45
CA LEU A 772 21.92 16.76 68.07
C LEU A 772 20.83 16.44 69.11
N PRO A 773 20.24 17.46 69.77
CA PRO A 773 19.32 17.20 70.86
C PRO A 773 18.04 16.53 70.33
N TRP A 774 17.57 15.50 71.04
CA TRP A 774 16.48 14.59 70.66
C TRP A 774 15.18 15.28 70.21
N TRP A 775 14.86 16.46 70.77
CA TRP A 775 13.70 17.25 70.39
C TRP A 775 13.75 17.75 68.94
N ARG A 776 14.96 17.95 68.38
CA ARG A 776 15.14 18.28 66.96
C ARG A 776 14.83 17.07 66.07
N LEU A 777 15.21 15.86 66.48
CA LEU A 777 14.95 14.64 65.72
C LEU A 777 13.47 14.23 65.76
N SER A 778 12.80 14.36 66.90
CA SER A 778 11.34 14.17 66.98
C SER A 778 10.58 15.23 66.18
N GLY A 779 11.07 16.48 66.18
CA GLY A 779 10.54 17.55 65.31
C GLY A 779 10.67 17.22 63.83
N ILE A 780 11.81 16.67 63.40
CA ILE A 780 12.04 16.23 62.02
C ILE A 780 11.09 15.07 61.64
N ALA A 781 10.90 14.08 62.51
CA ALA A 781 9.97 12.97 62.27
C ALA A 781 8.50 13.44 62.18
N ALA A 782 8.09 14.36 63.06
CA ALA A 782 6.76 14.96 63.01
C ALA A 782 6.56 15.80 61.74
N ALA A 783 7.57 16.59 61.34
CA ALA A 783 7.56 17.35 60.10
C ALA A 783 7.50 16.44 58.86
N ALA A 784 8.25 15.33 58.85
CA ALA A 784 8.21 14.34 57.79
C ALA A 784 6.85 13.64 57.69
N ALA A 785 6.24 13.27 58.82
CA ALA A 785 4.90 12.68 58.88
C ALA A 785 3.81 13.67 58.41
N ALA A 786 3.89 14.94 58.83
CA ALA A 786 2.99 16.00 58.37
C ALA A 786 3.14 16.26 56.86
N THR A 787 4.38 16.30 56.36
CA THR A 787 4.65 16.48 54.93
C THR A 787 4.16 15.29 54.11
N ALA A 788 4.33 14.07 54.61
CA ALA A 788 3.80 12.88 53.94
C ALA A 788 2.27 12.77 54.00
N ALA A 789 1.63 13.26 55.06
CA ALA A 789 0.18 13.42 55.12
C ALA A 789 -0.31 14.45 54.09
N ALA A 790 0.35 15.60 54.00
CA ALA A 790 0.05 16.63 52.99
C ALA A 790 0.24 16.10 51.56
N ALA A 791 1.28 15.31 51.33
CA ALA A 791 1.56 14.70 50.03
C ALA A 791 0.52 13.62 49.64
N ARG A 792 0.04 12.81 50.60
CA ARG A 792 -1.11 11.90 50.36
C ARG A 792 -2.40 12.65 50.09
N GLN A 793 -2.66 13.75 50.82
CA GLN A 793 -3.80 14.63 50.55
C GLN A 793 -3.71 15.26 49.16
N ALA A 794 -2.53 15.68 48.73
CA ALA A 794 -2.29 16.20 47.39
C ALA A 794 -2.55 15.13 46.31
N ALA A 795 -2.11 13.89 46.51
CA ALA A 795 -2.38 12.78 45.60
C ALA A 795 -3.89 12.47 45.52
N ALA A 796 -4.60 12.42 46.65
CA ALA A 796 -6.04 12.24 46.68
C ALA A 796 -6.78 13.40 45.98
N ALA A 797 -6.38 14.65 46.26
CA ALA A 797 -6.94 15.82 45.63
C ALA A 797 -6.75 15.81 44.11
N ALA A 798 -5.57 15.42 43.63
CA ALA A 798 -5.30 15.31 42.20
C ALA A 798 -6.06 14.16 41.52
N LEU A 799 -6.29 13.02 42.21
CA LEU A 799 -7.18 11.96 41.73
C LEU A 799 -8.63 12.43 41.61
N VAL A 800 -9.16 13.11 42.63
CA VAL A 800 -10.55 13.63 42.58
C VAL A 800 -10.66 14.73 41.51
N ALA A 801 -9.64 15.57 41.35
CA ALA A 801 -9.56 16.52 40.25
C ALA A 801 -9.62 15.81 38.89
N ALA A 802 -8.89 14.71 38.70
CA ALA A 802 -8.91 13.93 37.48
C ALA A 802 -10.31 13.36 37.19
N LEU A 803 -10.97 12.78 38.20
CA LEU A 803 -12.35 12.30 38.08
C LEU A 803 -13.32 13.44 37.72
N ALA A 804 -13.13 14.63 38.29
CA ALA A 804 -13.93 15.81 37.99
C ALA A 804 -13.71 16.33 36.56
N VAL A 805 -12.48 16.30 36.04
CA VAL A 805 -12.18 16.62 34.64
C VAL A 805 -12.91 15.65 33.70
N ALA A 806 -12.82 14.34 33.98
CA ALA A 806 -13.49 13.31 33.18
C ALA A 806 -15.03 13.46 33.21
N ALA A 807 -15.61 13.69 34.40
CA ALA A 807 -17.04 13.95 34.54
C ALA A 807 -17.48 15.24 33.83
N SER A 808 -16.67 16.29 33.91
CA SER A 808 -16.93 17.55 33.20
C SER A 808 -16.92 17.36 31.68
N GLU A 809 -15.98 16.58 31.13
CA GLU A 809 -15.96 16.31 29.68
C GLU A 809 -17.19 15.51 29.24
N ALA A 810 -17.57 14.48 30.00
CA ALA A 810 -18.77 13.70 29.71
C ALA A 810 -20.03 14.60 29.72
N LEU A 811 -20.12 15.52 30.69
CA LEU A 811 -21.25 16.44 30.79
C LEU A 811 -21.26 17.50 29.67
N LEU A 812 -20.10 18.03 29.29
CA LEU A 812 -20.00 18.98 28.16
C LEU A 812 -20.40 18.33 26.85
N GLU A 813 -19.93 17.11 26.56
CA GLU A 813 -20.33 16.39 25.34
C GLU A 813 -21.81 15.95 25.40
N LEU A 814 -22.34 15.62 26.57
CA LEU A 814 -23.78 15.40 26.75
C LEU A 814 -24.58 16.65 26.37
N VAL A 815 -24.23 17.78 26.96
CA VAL A 815 -24.87 19.08 26.69
C VAL A 815 -24.80 19.41 25.21
N ARG A 816 -23.61 19.27 24.60
CA ARG A 816 -23.39 19.49 23.18
C ARG A 816 -24.26 18.61 22.30
N HIS A 817 -24.35 17.31 22.59
CA HIS A 817 -25.03 16.35 21.72
C HIS A 817 -26.53 16.26 21.98
N CYS A 818 -26.99 16.60 23.17
CA CYS A 818 -28.40 16.51 23.54
C CYS A 818 -29.14 17.85 23.42
N LEU A 819 -28.44 18.99 23.54
CA LEU A 819 -29.08 20.31 23.61
C LEU A 819 -28.76 21.24 22.43
N ASN A 820 -27.72 20.97 21.62
CA ASN A 820 -27.41 21.82 20.47
C ASN A 820 -28.33 21.52 19.26
N PRO A 821 -29.25 22.42 18.87
CA PRO A 821 -30.24 22.15 17.83
C PRO A 821 -29.63 21.87 16.46
N ALA A 822 -28.52 22.51 16.10
CA ALA A 822 -27.82 22.27 14.83
C ALA A 822 -27.19 20.86 14.79
N ARG A 823 -26.75 20.33 15.93
CA ARG A 823 -26.34 18.92 16.06
C ARG A 823 -27.54 17.98 16.00
N LEU A 824 -28.65 18.34 16.66
CA LEU A 824 -29.87 17.52 16.63
C LEU A 824 -30.41 17.36 15.20
N ALA A 825 -30.30 18.42 14.39
CA ALA A 825 -30.69 18.41 12.98
C ALA A 825 -29.76 17.56 12.10
N ARG A 826 -28.44 17.60 12.36
CA ARG A 826 -27.44 16.81 11.59
C ARG A 826 -27.48 15.32 11.90
N HIS A 827 -27.80 14.95 13.14
CA HIS A 827 -27.83 13.56 13.59
C HIS A 827 -29.19 13.26 14.24
N PRO A 828 -30.25 13.06 13.42
CA PRO A 828 -31.55 12.69 13.95
C PRO A 828 -31.47 11.30 14.60
N CYS A 829 -31.78 11.24 15.90
CA CYS A 829 -31.85 9.96 16.62
C CYS A 829 -33.33 9.62 16.86
N PRO A 830 -33.75 8.36 16.65
CA PRO A 830 -35.14 7.93 16.87
C PRO A 830 -35.60 8.01 18.33
N SER A 831 -34.67 8.06 19.30
CA SER A 831 -35.01 8.22 20.71
C SER A 831 -33.97 9.01 21.50
N TRP A 832 -34.42 9.66 22.57
CA TRP A 832 -33.57 10.32 23.55
C TRP A 832 -32.56 9.35 24.19
N ARG A 833 -33.00 8.12 24.54
CA ARG A 833 -32.12 7.12 25.18
C ARG A 833 -30.94 6.74 24.28
N LEU A 834 -31.21 6.51 22.99
CA LEU A 834 -30.17 6.21 22.01
C LEU A 834 -29.20 7.38 21.87
N ARG A 835 -29.71 8.62 21.83
CA ARG A 835 -28.90 9.83 21.76
C ARG A 835 -27.99 9.99 22.98
N LEU A 836 -28.53 9.80 24.18
CA LEU A 836 -27.76 9.83 25.44
C LEU A 836 -26.61 8.81 25.39
N HIS A 837 -26.91 7.57 25.02
CA HIS A 837 -25.89 6.52 24.93
C HIS A 837 -24.83 6.83 23.87
N ALA A 838 -25.25 7.27 22.68
CA ALA A 838 -24.35 7.65 21.60
C ALA A 838 -23.46 8.84 21.98
N ALA A 839 -23.98 9.83 22.71
CA ALA A 839 -23.20 10.98 23.20
C ALA A 839 -22.09 10.55 24.18
N LEU A 840 -22.39 9.62 25.10
CA LEU A 840 -21.39 9.09 26.03
C LEU A 840 -20.29 8.31 25.30
N ILE A 841 -20.66 7.48 24.32
CA ILE A 841 -19.69 6.76 23.48
C ILE A 841 -18.88 7.76 22.64
N ALA A 842 -19.50 8.81 22.08
CA ALA A 842 -18.82 9.83 21.30
C ALA A 842 -17.76 10.57 22.12
N ALA A 843 -18.07 10.91 23.38
CA ALA A 843 -17.11 11.49 24.32
C ALA A 843 -15.94 10.53 24.59
N LEU A 844 -16.22 9.24 24.77
CA LEU A 844 -15.17 8.22 24.92
C LEU A 844 -14.28 8.14 23.67
N LEU A 845 -14.87 8.11 22.46
CA LEU A 845 -14.12 8.04 21.20
C LEU A 845 -13.16 9.20 21.03
N ARG A 846 -13.62 10.42 21.30
CA ARG A 846 -12.78 11.62 21.23
C ARG A 846 -11.62 11.55 22.21
N ASN A 847 -11.88 11.17 23.46
CA ASN A 847 -10.83 11.07 24.48
C ASN A 847 -9.82 9.96 24.18
N VAL A 848 -10.28 8.81 23.67
CA VAL A 848 -9.41 7.71 23.25
C VAL A 848 -8.54 8.13 22.05
N SER A 849 -9.09 8.88 21.09
CA SER A 849 -8.32 9.44 19.98
C SER A 849 -7.24 10.41 20.49
N GLU A 850 -7.59 11.38 21.32
CA GLU A 850 -6.62 12.32 21.90
C GLU A 850 -5.54 11.62 22.77
N ALA A 851 -5.92 10.56 23.50
CA ALA A 851 -4.98 9.73 24.23
C ALA A 851 -4.02 8.97 23.30
N GLY A 852 -4.50 8.47 22.15
CA GLY A 852 -3.65 7.88 21.11
C GLY A 852 -2.61 8.86 20.58
N ARG A 853 -2.98 10.12 20.38
CA ARG A 853 -2.02 11.18 19.98
C ARG A 853 -0.93 11.38 21.04
N LEU A 854 -1.34 11.49 22.31
CA LEU A 854 -0.41 11.65 23.43
C LEU A 854 0.52 10.44 23.58
N TYR A 855 -0.01 9.23 23.40
CA TYR A 855 0.78 8.00 23.36
C TYR A 855 1.83 8.04 22.24
N GLY A 856 1.45 8.43 21.02
CA GLY A 856 2.39 8.61 19.92
C GLY A 856 3.49 9.62 20.25
N HIS A 857 3.15 10.74 20.90
CA HIS A 857 4.14 11.72 21.37
C HIS A 857 5.07 11.16 22.43
N ALA A 858 4.54 10.42 23.41
CA ALA A 858 5.35 9.78 24.45
C ALA A 858 6.34 8.78 23.82
N CYS A 859 5.86 7.89 22.96
CA CYS A 859 6.69 6.91 22.25
C CYS A 859 7.88 7.59 21.54
N ARG A 860 7.64 8.64 20.76
CA ARG A 860 8.71 9.38 20.07
C ARG A 860 9.61 10.13 21.03
N ALA A 861 9.05 10.80 22.02
CA ALA A 861 9.80 11.58 22.98
C ALA A 861 10.82 10.72 23.75
N PHE A 862 10.44 9.50 24.11
CA PHE A 862 11.30 8.56 24.83
C PHE A 862 12.15 7.67 23.92
N GLY A 863 12.14 7.88 22.59
CA GLY A 863 12.85 7.00 21.66
C GLY A 863 12.31 5.57 21.64
N VAL A 864 11.14 5.34 22.24
CA VAL A 864 10.34 4.13 22.13
C VAL A 864 9.60 4.21 20.80
N GLN A 865 10.35 4.33 19.69
CA GLN A 865 9.83 3.80 18.44
C GLN A 865 9.64 2.33 18.75
N ALA A 866 8.38 1.91 18.84
CA ALA A 866 7.95 0.57 19.24
C ALA A 866 9.01 -0.45 18.88
N LEU A 867 9.40 -1.30 19.86
CA LEU A 867 9.98 -2.62 19.61
C LEU A 867 9.69 -2.99 18.16
N ARG A 868 10.68 -2.80 17.28
CA ARG A 868 10.55 -3.28 15.91
C ARG A 868 10.24 -4.75 16.13
N LEU A 869 9.05 -5.20 15.78
CA LEU A 869 8.79 -6.63 15.71
C LEU A 869 10.00 -7.20 14.96
N PRO A 870 10.80 -8.10 15.55
CA PRO A 870 11.76 -8.82 14.76
C PRO A 870 10.99 -9.40 13.56
N PRO A 871 11.60 -9.47 12.37
CA PRO A 871 10.96 -10.20 11.28
C PRO A 871 10.50 -11.56 11.86
N PRO A 872 9.29 -12.04 11.54
CA PRO A 872 8.81 -13.30 12.07
C PRO A 872 9.90 -14.36 11.81
N PRO A 873 10.18 -15.27 12.77
CA PRO A 873 11.10 -16.36 12.51
C PRO A 873 10.65 -17.05 11.23
N THR A 874 11.59 -17.30 10.32
CA THR A 874 11.33 -18.11 9.13
C THR A 874 10.59 -19.38 9.57
N PRO A 875 9.44 -19.71 8.97
CA PRO A 875 8.72 -20.93 9.34
C PRO A 875 9.69 -22.11 9.22
N PRO A 876 9.70 -23.05 10.17
CA PRO A 876 10.48 -24.27 10.01
C PRO A 876 10.08 -24.92 8.68
N PRO A 877 11.03 -25.54 7.96
CA PRO A 877 10.71 -26.25 6.73
C PRO A 877 9.54 -27.20 6.99
N PRO A 878 8.58 -27.30 6.08
CA PRO A 878 7.42 -28.16 6.28
C PRO A 878 7.90 -29.57 6.62
N PRO A 879 7.30 -30.24 7.63
CA PRO A 879 7.68 -31.61 7.94
C PRO A 879 7.52 -32.44 6.68
N THR A 880 8.60 -33.11 6.28
CA THR A 880 8.62 -34.07 5.18
C THR A 880 7.42 -35.00 5.34
N ARG A 881 6.46 -34.90 4.40
CA ARG A 881 5.28 -35.75 4.34
C ARG A 881 5.75 -37.20 4.27
N GLN A 882 5.56 -37.96 5.34
CA GLN A 882 5.48 -39.41 5.25
C GLN A 882 4.28 -39.76 4.35
N PRO A 883 4.42 -40.70 3.39
CA PRO A 883 3.29 -41.16 2.60
C PRO A 883 2.33 -41.92 3.52
N ALA A 884 1.17 -41.32 3.80
CA ALA A 884 0.09 -41.99 4.51
C ALA A 884 -0.53 -43.05 3.60
N ALA A 885 -0.46 -44.30 4.04
CA ALA A 885 -1.11 -45.45 3.44
C ALA A 885 -2.63 -45.24 3.37
N ALA A 886 -3.21 -45.69 2.26
CA ALA A 886 -4.64 -45.72 2.02
C ALA A 886 -5.37 -46.55 3.10
N ALA A 887 -6.27 -45.91 3.84
CA ALA A 887 -7.25 -46.59 4.68
C ALA A 887 -8.65 -46.09 4.27
N ALA A 888 -9.40 -46.98 3.63
CA ALA A 888 -10.81 -46.83 3.34
C ALA A 888 -11.63 -46.98 4.62
N ILE A 889 -12.55 -46.04 4.89
CA ILE A 889 -13.68 -46.25 5.82
C ILE A 889 -14.93 -45.54 5.25
N PRO A 890 -16.13 -46.11 5.44
CA PRO A 890 -17.31 -45.89 4.59
C PRO A 890 -18.34 -44.96 5.23
N GLY A 891 -19.38 -44.65 4.45
CA GLY A 891 -20.74 -44.47 4.98
C GLY A 891 -21.14 -43.03 5.29
N ASN A 892 -21.82 -42.44 4.32
CA ASN A 892 -22.71 -41.29 4.47
C ASN A 892 -24.05 -41.74 5.09
N PRO A 893 -24.51 -41.16 6.20
CA PRO A 893 -25.93 -41.11 6.52
C PRO A 893 -26.43 -39.66 6.47
N TRP A 894 -27.73 -39.52 6.19
CA TRP A 894 -28.56 -38.30 6.18
C TRP A 894 -28.90 -37.75 4.80
N ALA A 895 -29.74 -38.55 4.12
CA ALA A 895 -30.79 -38.04 3.27
C ALA A 895 -32.05 -37.76 4.13
N GLY A 896 -32.67 -36.60 3.90
CA GLY A 896 -34.10 -36.36 4.09
C GLY A 896 -34.52 -35.59 5.34
N VAL A 897 -35.01 -34.35 5.17
CA VAL A 897 -36.38 -33.89 5.47
C VAL A 897 -36.61 -32.56 4.73
N ALA A 898 -37.79 -32.43 4.11
CA ALA A 898 -38.28 -31.27 3.39
C ALA A 898 -39.16 -30.35 4.26
N ASP A 899 -39.26 -29.09 3.81
CA ASP A 899 -40.30 -28.07 4.01
C ASP A 899 -40.63 -27.51 5.41
N GLY A 900 -40.61 -26.17 5.51
CA GLY A 900 -41.25 -25.40 6.57
C GLY A 900 -40.69 -23.98 6.70
N GLY A 901 -41.42 -22.98 6.19
CA GLY A 901 -41.03 -21.57 6.25
C GLY A 901 -41.23 -20.89 7.61
N GLY A 902 -40.72 -19.66 7.71
CA GLY A 902 -41.24 -18.63 8.61
C GLY A 902 -40.42 -18.31 9.86
N SER A 903 -39.87 -17.09 9.84
CA SER A 903 -39.66 -16.18 10.98
C SER A 903 -38.50 -16.43 11.96
N GLY A 904 -37.80 -15.32 12.27
CA GLY A 904 -37.10 -15.14 13.55
C GLY A 904 -35.61 -15.52 13.55
N VAL A 905 -34.75 -14.68 12.96
CA VAL A 905 -33.31 -14.76 13.23
C VAL A 905 -33.04 -14.16 14.62
N ALA A 906 -32.94 -15.03 15.63
CA ALA A 906 -32.28 -14.72 16.89
C ALA A 906 -30.76 -14.75 16.68
N PRO A 907 -29.98 -13.87 17.34
CA PRO A 907 -28.54 -13.84 17.15
C PRO A 907 -27.89 -15.03 17.88
N LEU A 908 -27.25 -15.90 17.12
CA LEU A 908 -26.34 -16.91 17.65
C LEU A 908 -25.09 -16.23 18.22
N HIS A 909 -24.77 -16.58 19.46
CA HIS A 909 -23.59 -16.15 20.19
C HIS A 909 -22.38 -16.93 19.65
N GLU A 910 -21.58 -16.33 18.80
CA GLU A 910 -20.26 -16.85 18.40
C GLU A 910 -19.17 -16.12 19.19
N LYS A 911 -18.42 -16.89 19.99
CA LYS A 911 -17.12 -16.51 20.52
C LYS A 911 -16.09 -16.80 19.44
N GLU A 912 -15.70 -15.79 18.68
CA GLU A 912 -14.50 -15.85 17.82
C GLU A 912 -13.28 -15.33 18.58
N GLU A 913 -12.15 -15.98 18.30
CA GLU A 913 -10.91 -16.02 19.08
C GLU A 913 -10.14 -14.69 19.14
N GLU A 914 -9.62 -14.44 20.35
CA GLU A 914 -8.83 -13.29 20.79
C GLU A 914 -7.32 -13.60 20.73
N GLN A 915 -6.87 -14.44 19.79
CA GLN A 915 -5.55 -15.08 19.85
C GLN A 915 -4.37 -14.35 19.18
N GLU A 916 -4.55 -13.21 18.52
CA GLU A 916 -3.42 -12.45 17.92
C GLU A 916 -3.02 -11.16 18.66
N GLU A 917 -3.77 -10.71 19.68
CA GLU A 917 -3.57 -9.36 20.25
C GLU A 917 -3.00 -9.29 21.69
N GLU A 918 -2.84 -10.39 22.45
CA GLU A 918 -2.48 -10.32 23.88
C GLU A 918 -0.98 -10.43 24.27
N GLU A 919 -0.02 -10.68 23.37
CA GLU A 919 1.35 -11.02 23.78
C GLU A 919 2.45 -9.92 23.93
N PRO A 920 2.23 -8.57 23.89
CA PRO A 920 3.36 -7.63 24.03
C PRO A 920 3.56 -7.01 25.42
N LEU A 921 2.88 -7.45 26.49
CA LEU A 921 2.98 -6.78 27.81
C LEU A 921 3.83 -7.49 28.90
N ARG A 922 4.48 -8.63 28.61
CA ARG A 922 5.16 -9.43 29.66
C ARG A 922 6.70 -9.48 29.66
N SER A 923 7.42 -8.86 28.73
CA SER A 923 8.89 -8.93 28.74
C SER A 923 9.59 -7.59 28.53
N ALA A 924 9.97 -6.94 29.62
CA ALA A 924 11.02 -5.91 29.62
C ALA A 924 11.66 -5.79 31.02
N ALA A 925 12.57 -6.71 31.33
CA ALA A 925 13.51 -6.55 32.43
C ALA A 925 14.91 -6.94 31.96
N ALA A 926 15.87 -6.06 32.28
CA ALA A 926 17.32 -6.18 32.07
C ALA A 926 17.86 -5.91 30.64
N VAL A 927 18.61 -4.81 30.50
CA VAL A 927 20.06 -4.77 30.25
C VAL A 927 20.45 -3.33 29.90
N LEU A 928 21.42 -2.77 30.64
CA LEU A 928 21.96 -1.42 30.49
C LEU A 928 23.48 -1.53 30.65
N ALA A 929 24.24 -1.15 29.61
CA ALA A 929 25.56 -0.47 29.68
C ALA A 929 26.30 -0.59 28.33
N TYR A 930 26.71 0.53 27.73
CA TYR A 930 28.06 0.77 27.18
C TYR A 930 28.25 2.27 26.86
N PRO A 931 29.47 2.87 26.98
CA PRO A 931 29.66 4.32 27.02
C PRO A 931 30.44 4.91 25.82
N GLY A 932 30.33 6.24 25.65
CA GLY A 932 31.22 7.09 24.83
C GLY A 932 30.49 7.85 23.72
N GLY A 933 30.73 9.13 23.41
CA GLY A 933 31.79 10.06 23.79
C GLY A 933 31.41 11.52 23.52
N ARG A 934 32.19 12.44 24.08
CA ARG A 934 31.98 13.90 24.13
C ARG A 934 32.27 14.61 22.80
N VAL A 935 31.45 15.61 22.49
CA VAL A 935 31.87 16.81 21.74
C VAL A 935 31.20 18.03 22.40
N GLY A 936 31.99 18.97 22.89
CA GLY A 936 31.51 20.22 23.49
C GLY A 936 31.43 21.34 22.46
N ARG A 937 30.50 22.29 22.67
CA ARG A 937 30.73 23.71 22.37
C ARG A 937 29.69 24.63 23.01
N ASN A 938 30.24 25.70 23.58
CA ASN A 938 29.60 26.84 24.22
C ASN A 938 28.91 27.76 23.20
N GLY A 939 27.94 28.55 23.67
CA GLY A 939 27.41 29.69 22.95
C GLY A 939 26.30 30.41 23.72
N SER A 940 26.69 31.34 24.59
CA SER A 940 25.83 32.22 25.39
C SER A 940 25.65 33.59 24.74
N SER A 941 24.43 34.13 24.76
CA SER A 941 24.09 35.57 24.78
C SER A 941 22.57 35.67 25.01
N GLY A 942 21.99 36.35 26.00
CA GLY A 942 22.42 37.51 26.76
C GLY A 942 21.70 38.76 26.22
N LEU A 943 20.52 39.11 26.77
CA LEU A 943 19.93 40.46 26.67
C LEU A 943 18.84 40.68 27.75
N ALA A 944 19.01 41.80 28.46
CA ALA A 944 18.33 42.30 29.66
C ALA A 944 16.92 42.87 29.36
N ALA A 945 15.89 42.65 30.20
CA ALA A 945 15.46 43.37 31.42
C ALA A 945 14.79 44.75 31.19
N ALA A 946 13.50 44.87 31.56
CA ALA A 946 12.91 45.93 32.40
C ALA A 946 11.36 45.87 32.41
N GLY A 947 10.72 46.00 33.59
CA GLY A 947 9.28 46.33 33.70
C GLY A 947 8.49 45.67 34.85
N SER A 948 8.69 46.16 36.08
CA SER A 948 7.86 46.03 37.30
C SER A 948 6.40 46.54 37.10
N HIS A 949 5.36 46.35 37.91
CA HIS A 949 5.09 45.85 39.28
C HIS A 949 3.54 45.75 39.39
N ALA A 950 2.97 44.72 40.04
CA ALA A 950 1.80 44.83 40.94
C ALA A 950 1.36 43.45 41.48
N ALA A 951 0.84 43.47 42.71
CA ALA A 951 0.12 42.40 43.43
C ALA A 951 0.96 41.40 44.25
N ALA A 952 1.45 41.88 45.40
CA ALA A 952 1.91 41.06 46.52
C ALA A 952 0.95 41.25 47.70
N THR A 953 0.06 40.28 47.95
CA THR A 953 -0.51 39.95 49.28
C THR A 953 -1.40 38.69 49.22
N ALA A 954 -0.80 37.51 48.98
CA ALA A 954 -1.39 36.19 49.33
C ALA A 954 -0.37 35.03 49.21
N ALA A 955 0.87 35.19 49.72
CA ALA A 955 1.91 34.16 49.59
C ALA A 955 2.78 34.07 50.84
N LYS A 956 2.31 33.38 51.89
CA LYS A 956 3.17 32.96 53.01
C LYS A 956 2.97 31.52 53.50
N SER A 957 2.15 30.69 52.83
CA SER A 957 2.02 29.26 53.19
C SER A 957 2.30 28.26 52.04
N SER A 958 2.54 28.72 50.80
CA SER A 958 2.82 27.85 49.65
C SER A 958 4.30 27.77 49.24
N ALA A 959 5.17 28.64 49.77
CA ALA A 959 6.56 28.81 49.31
C ALA A 959 7.48 27.60 49.58
N GLY A 960 7.19 26.79 50.61
CA GLY A 960 8.01 25.61 50.95
C GLY A 960 7.83 24.44 49.96
N ALA A 961 6.63 24.24 49.43
CA ALA A 961 6.33 23.14 48.50
C ALA A 961 6.78 23.45 47.07
N THR A 962 6.64 24.71 46.62
CA THR A 962 7.17 25.17 45.33
C THR A 962 8.69 25.22 45.30
N ALA A 963 9.35 25.56 46.42
CA ALA A 963 10.81 25.51 46.49
C ALA A 963 11.36 24.07 46.46
N ALA A 964 10.68 23.09 47.09
CA ALA A 964 11.07 21.68 47.02
C ALA A 964 10.82 21.06 45.64
N ALA A 965 9.70 21.39 44.98
CA ALA A 965 9.43 20.97 43.61
C ALA A 965 10.36 21.64 42.59
N ALA A 966 10.68 22.92 42.77
CA ALA A 966 11.68 23.63 41.97
C ALA A 966 13.08 23.05 42.20
N ALA A 967 13.46 22.71 43.44
CA ALA A 967 14.73 22.06 43.74
C ALA A 967 14.81 20.64 43.16
N ALA A 968 13.73 19.86 43.16
CA ALA A 968 13.66 18.55 42.52
C ALA A 968 13.75 18.63 40.99
N ALA A 969 13.06 19.60 40.38
CA ALA A 969 13.16 19.87 38.95
C ALA A 969 14.56 20.38 38.54
N THR A 970 15.18 21.21 39.39
CA THR A 970 16.56 21.70 39.20
C THR A 970 17.59 20.57 39.41
N ALA A 971 17.36 19.65 40.35
CA ALA A 971 18.20 18.47 40.56
C ALA A 971 18.10 17.45 39.43
N ALA A 972 16.90 17.26 38.85
CA ALA A 972 16.72 16.46 37.64
C ALA A 972 17.36 17.11 36.40
N ALA A 973 17.43 18.45 36.36
CA ALA A 973 18.06 19.21 35.29
C ALA A 973 19.59 19.36 35.45
N ALA A 974 20.13 19.22 36.67
CA ALA A 974 21.55 19.38 36.99
C ALA A 974 22.37 18.09 36.88
N ALA A 975 21.74 16.93 36.64
CA ALA A 975 22.46 15.71 36.31
C ALA A 975 23.10 15.86 34.91
N PRO A 976 24.45 15.82 34.77
CA PRO A 976 25.14 16.03 33.50
C PRO A 976 24.83 14.96 32.43
N GLU A 977 24.10 13.92 32.82
CA GLU A 977 23.54 12.87 31.99
C GLU A 977 22.02 12.83 32.18
N GLY A 978 21.30 13.89 31.82
CA GLY A 978 19.84 13.88 31.72
C GLY A 978 19.42 12.84 30.69
N GLY A 979 19.34 11.58 31.11
CA GLY A 979 19.18 10.41 30.25
C GLY A 979 17.92 10.46 29.40
N VAL A 980 17.71 9.43 28.60
CA VAL A 980 16.55 9.25 27.70
C VAL A 980 15.22 9.73 28.33
N LEU A 981 15.06 9.51 29.64
CA LEU A 981 13.92 9.97 30.44
C LEU A 981 13.79 11.51 30.53
N GLY A 982 14.85 12.23 30.92
CA GLY A 982 14.81 13.69 31.10
C GLY A 982 14.61 14.43 29.76
N GLY A 983 15.36 14.01 28.74
CA GLY A 983 15.18 14.51 27.37
C GLY A 983 13.79 14.16 26.80
N GLY A 984 13.26 12.99 27.12
CA GLY A 984 11.93 12.57 26.73
C GLY A 984 10.82 13.37 27.38
N LEU A 985 10.87 13.60 28.70
CA LEU A 985 9.89 14.43 29.40
C LEU A 985 9.88 15.88 28.88
N ALA A 986 11.06 16.47 28.61
CA ALA A 986 11.15 17.81 28.04
C ALA A 986 10.62 17.89 26.60
N ARG A 987 10.77 16.81 25.80
CA ARG A 987 10.14 16.71 24.48
C ARG A 987 8.63 16.56 24.59
N LEU A 988 8.14 15.68 25.45
CA LEU A 988 6.71 15.46 25.67
C LEU A 988 6.02 16.75 26.14
N TRP A 989 6.64 17.49 27.07
CA TRP A 989 6.12 18.77 27.56
C TRP A 989 5.96 19.82 26.45
N ARG A 990 6.88 19.85 25.48
CA ARG A 990 6.78 20.74 24.30
C ARG A 990 5.68 20.33 23.31
N LEU A 991 5.06 19.16 23.50
CA LEU A 991 3.99 18.64 22.65
C LEU A 991 2.62 18.76 23.32
N VAL A 992 2.55 18.87 24.65
CA VAL A 992 1.29 19.10 25.39
C VAL A 992 0.63 20.39 24.90
N GLY A 993 -0.63 20.33 24.49
CA GLY A 993 -1.37 21.48 23.96
C GLY A 993 -1.00 21.86 22.52
N ARG A 994 -0.01 21.21 21.92
CA ARG A 994 0.29 21.38 20.49
C ARG A 994 -0.67 20.53 19.67
N ARG A 995 -1.22 21.11 18.61
CA ARG A 995 -2.19 20.47 17.72
C ARG A 995 -1.75 20.62 16.28
N PHE A 996 -1.95 19.57 15.50
CA PHE A 996 -1.86 19.66 14.05
C PHE A 996 -3.09 20.41 13.51
N ASP A 997 -2.86 21.34 12.59
CA ASP A 997 -3.92 22.02 11.86
C ASP A 997 -4.38 21.13 10.71
N TRP A 998 -5.48 20.41 10.95
CA TRP A 998 -6.15 19.58 9.97
C TRP A 998 -6.63 20.34 8.72
N PHE A 999 -6.79 21.67 8.82
CA PHE A 999 -7.13 22.53 7.69
C PHE A 999 -5.88 23.10 7.01
N CYS A 1000 -4.69 22.78 7.50
CA CYS A 1000 -3.38 23.10 6.96
C CYS A 1000 -3.22 24.57 6.54
N GLY A 1001 -3.74 25.49 7.36
CA GLY A 1001 -3.66 26.93 7.15
C GLY A 1001 -4.64 27.50 6.13
N ILE A 1002 -5.51 26.68 5.51
CA ILE A 1002 -6.51 27.16 4.54
C ILE A 1002 -7.49 28.15 5.18
N ASP A 1003 -7.87 27.91 6.44
CA ASP A 1003 -8.76 28.80 7.18
C ASP A 1003 -8.27 29.06 8.61
N ARG A 1004 -7.60 30.20 8.81
CA ARG A 1004 -7.16 30.64 10.14
C ARG A 1004 -8.32 30.93 11.10
N ALA A 1005 -9.52 31.22 10.60
CA ALA A 1005 -10.69 31.42 11.46
C ALA A 1005 -11.10 30.11 12.14
N VAL A 1006 -10.97 28.97 11.45
CA VAL A 1006 -11.21 27.64 12.03
C VAL A 1006 -10.20 27.34 13.14
N VAL A 1007 -8.91 27.63 12.92
CA VAL A 1007 -7.89 27.47 13.97
C VAL A 1007 -8.20 28.34 15.20
N ARG A 1008 -8.54 29.62 15.00
CA ARG A 1008 -8.92 30.51 16.10
C ARG A 1008 -10.17 30.03 16.84
N LEU A 1009 -11.13 29.48 16.11
CA LEU A 1009 -12.34 28.90 16.68
C LEU A 1009 -12.01 27.67 17.54
N GLU A 1010 -11.18 26.77 17.04
CA GLU A 1010 -10.72 25.60 17.80
C GLU A 1010 -9.89 25.99 19.03
N GLN A 1011 -9.01 26.99 18.93
CA GLN A 1011 -8.28 27.55 20.07
C GLN A 1011 -9.23 28.08 21.15
N ALA A 1012 -10.26 28.82 20.74
CA ALA A 1012 -11.24 29.35 21.68
C ALA A 1012 -12.12 28.24 22.30
N ARG A 1013 -12.49 27.22 21.51
CA ARG A 1013 -13.21 26.03 22.01
C ARG A 1013 -12.37 25.27 23.02
N ALA A 1014 -11.10 25.02 22.72
CA ALA A 1014 -10.17 24.38 23.64
C ALA A 1014 -9.98 25.21 24.92
N GLY A 1015 -9.86 26.54 24.80
CA GLY A 1015 -9.79 27.45 25.94
C GLY A 1015 -11.03 27.38 26.85
N ALA A 1016 -12.23 27.40 26.26
CA ALA A 1016 -13.48 27.27 27.01
C ALA A 1016 -13.60 25.91 27.72
N ARG A 1017 -13.26 24.81 27.03
CA ARG A 1017 -13.23 23.46 27.62
C ARG A 1017 -12.24 23.38 28.77
N ALA A 1018 -11.01 23.82 28.56
CA ALA A 1018 -9.99 23.82 29.61
C ALA A 1018 -10.41 24.64 30.83
N ALA A 1019 -11.05 25.81 30.64
CA ALA A 1019 -11.60 26.59 31.73
C ALA A 1019 -12.67 25.82 32.53
N ALA A 1020 -13.59 25.13 31.84
CA ALA A 1020 -14.59 24.28 32.47
C ALA A 1020 -13.94 23.13 33.28
N HIS A 1021 -12.98 22.43 32.70
CA HIS A 1021 -12.27 21.34 33.38
C HIS A 1021 -11.49 21.82 34.61
N VAL A 1022 -10.78 22.95 34.49
CA VAL A 1022 -10.06 23.55 35.61
C VAL A 1022 -11.03 23.97 36.72
N SER A 1023 -12.17 24.57 36.39
CA SER A 1023 -13.20 24.90 37.39
C SER A 1023 -13.76 23.66 38.08
N ALA A 1024 -14.04 22.59 37.34
CA ALA A 1024 -14.51 21.32 37.90
C ALA A 1024 -13.46 20.70 38.85
N ALA A 1025 -12.19 20.68 38.43
CA ALA A 1025 -11.08 20.21 39.26
C ALA A 1025 -10.94 21.04 40.55
N VAL A 1026 -11.00 22.37 40.45
CA VAL A 1026 -10.92 23.27 41.61
C VAL A 1026 -12.08 23.02 42.58
N MET A 1027 -13.32 22.91 42.09
CA MET A 1027 -14.47 22.59 42.94
C MET A 1027 -14.27 21.28 43.70
N ALA A 1028 -13.84 20.23 43.00
CA ALA A 1028 -13.57 18.93 43.58
C ALA A 1028 -12.47 18.98 44.66
N VAL A 1029 -11.36 19.66 44.40
CA VAL A 1029 -10.27 19.81 45.36
C VAL A 1029 -10.73 20.58 46.60
N VAL A 1030 -11.48 21.67 46.44
CA VAL A 1030 -12.02 22.46 47.56
C VAL A 1030 -12.94 21.60 48.43
N VAL A 1031 -13.83 20.79 47.83
CA VAL A 1031 -14.71 19.87 48.58
C VAL A 1031 -13.90 18.85 49.38
N VAL A 1032 -12.84 18.27 48.79
CA VAL A 1032 -11.98 17.29 49.49
C VAL A 1032 -11.21 17.93 50.63
N VAL A 1033 -10.56 19.08 50.38
CA VAL A 1033 -9.76 19.80 51.38
C VAL A 1033 -10.65 20.24 52.54
N ALA A 1034 -11.82 20.81 52.24
CA ALA A 1034 -12.75 21.26 53.27
C ALA A 1034 -13.36 20.08 54.05
N GLY A 1035 -13.67 18.97 53.38
CA GLY A 1035 -14.12 17.74 54.05
C GLY A 1035 -13.08 17.13 54.99
N VAL A 1036 -11.79 17.22 54.65
CA VAL A 1036 -10.69 16.80 55.53
C VAL A 1036 -10.51 17.77 56.70
N ALA A 1037 -10.61 19.08 56.45
CA ALA A 1037 -10.51 20.09 57.50
C ALA A 1037 -11.64 19.96 58.55
N VAL A 1038 -12.86 19.64 58.11
CA VAL A 1038 -14.03 19.44 59.00
C VAL A 1038 -13.85 18.21 59.90
N ARG A 1039 -13.22 17.13 59.44
CA ARG A 1039 -12.95 15.95 60.30
C ARG A 1039 -11.88 16.18 61.38
N GLY A 1040 -11.09 17.25 61.25
CA GLY A 1040 -10.09 17.64 62.25
C GLY A 1040 -10.51 18.80 63.16
N ALA A 1041 -11.65 19.44 62.88
CA ALA A 1041 -12.17 20.54 63.67
C ALA A 1041 -13.07 20.02 64.80
N PRO A 1042 -12.96 20.56 66.03
CA PRO A 1042 -13.88 20.22 67.12
C PRO A 1042 -15.32 20.53 66.68
N GLU A 1043 -16.24 19.64 67.05
CA GLU A 1043 -17.65 19.60 66.63
C GLU A 1043 -18.30 21.00 66.71
N GLY A 1044 -18.53 21.65 65.56
CA GLY A 1044 -19.25 22.94 65.50
C GLY A 1044 -18.84 23.94 64.41
N GLY A 1045 -17.74 23.71 63.68
CA GLY A 1045 -17.28 24.63 62.64
C GLY A 1045 -18.02 24.47 61.31
N TRP A 1046 -18.94 25.38 60.98
CA TRP A 1046 -19.50 25.52 59.64
C TRP A 1046 -18.39 25.85 58.63
N LEU A 1047 -18.47 25.28 57.41
CA LEU A 1047 -17.68 25.72 56.25
C LEU A 1047 -17.71 27.25 56.17
N GLY A 1048 -16.54 27.90 56.22
CA GLY A 1048 -16.45 29.35 56.27
C GLY A 1048 -17.06 29.99 55.02
N CYS A 1049 -17.59 31.23 55.13
CA CYS A 1049 -18.19 31.95 54.00
C CYS A 1049 -17.25 32.08 52.77
N SER A 1050 -15.94 31.91 52.95
CA SER A 1050 -14.93 31.96 51.89
C SER A 1050 -14.93 30.73 50.98
N GLU A 1051 -15.10 29.53 51.52
CA GLU A 1051 -15.11 28.26 50.75
C GLU A 1051 -16.36 28.16 49.87
N TRP A 1052 -17.51 28.58 50.39
CA TRP A 1052 -18.76 28.69 49.63
C TRP A 1052 -18.68 29.71 48.48
N ARG A 1053 -17.92 30.80 48.64
CA ARG A 1053 -17.68 31.76 47.55
C ARG A 1053 -16.85 31.14 46.43
N VAL A 1054 -15.84 30.34 46.75
CA VAL A 1054 -15.01 29.63 45.76
C VAL A 1054 -15.83 28.60 44.99
N LEU A 1055 -16.63 27.78 45.68
CA LEU A 1055 -17.52 26.79 45.02
C LEU A 1055 -18.55 27.46 44.11
N ARG A 1056 -19.20 28.55 44.56
CA ARG A 1056 -20.13 29.32 43.72
C ARG A 1056 -19.44 29.94 42.51
N ALA A 1057 -18.26 30.55 42.69
CA ALA A 1057 -17.52 31.14 41.59
C ALA A 1057 -17.11 30.10 40.54
N ALA A 1058 -16.58 28.95 40.98
CA ALA A 1058 -16.18 27.88 40.06
C ALA A 1058 -17.39 27.21 39.37
N GLY A 1059 -18.52 27.06 40.06
CA GLY A 1059 -19.77 26.61 39.44
C GLY A 1059 -20.31 27.57 38.39
N LEU A 1060 -20.23 28.89 38.64
CA LEU A 1060 -20.60 29.92 37.67
C LEU A 1060 -19.66 29.94 36.46
N VAL A 1061 -18.35 29.77 36.64
CA VAL A 1061 -17.39 29.65 35.53
C VAL A 1061 -17.67 28.40 34.70
N TRP A 1062 -17.97 27.27 35.33
CA TRP A 1062 -18.34 26.05 34.63
C TRP A 1062 -19.62 26.24 33.80
N LEU A 1063 -20.67 26.83 34.38
CA LEU A 1063 -21.91 27.14 33.68
C LEU A 1063 -21.68 28.13 32.52
N ALA A 1064 -20.90 29.19 32.75
CA ALA A 1064 -20.57 30.15 31.70
C ALA A 1064 -19.78 29.50 30.56
N ALA A 1065 -18.83 28.63 30.85
CA ALA A 1065 -18.08 27.88 29.84
C ALA A 1065 -18.98 26.93 29.04
N ALA A 1066 -19.90 26.22 29.71
CA ALA A 1066 -20.90 25.37 29.06
C ALA A 1066 -21.84 26.20 28.16
N CYS A 1067 -22.31 27.37 28.63
CA CYS A 1067 -23.13 28.29 27.85
C CYS A 1067 -22.36 28.85 26.64
N VAL A 1068 -21.09 29.22 26.78
CA VAL A 1068 -20.24 29.69 25.67
C VAL A 1068 -20.07 28.60 24.63
N MET A 1069 -19.88 27.35 25.05
CA MET A 1069 -19.81 26.21 24.13
C MET A 1069 -21.13 25.97 23.39
N LEU A 1070 -22.27 26.08 24.09
CA LEU A 1070 -23.59 25.96 23.48
C LEU A 1070 -23.94 27.10 22.52
N TRP A 1071 -23.57 28.34 22.86
CA TRP A 1071 -23.90 29.53 22.07
C TRP A 1071 -23.07 29.67 20.79
N ARG A 1072 -21.81 29.21 20.81
CA ARG A 1072 -20.89 29.32 19.66
C ARG A 1072 -20.97 28.16 18.67
N GLU A 1073 -21.54 27.03 19.05
CA GLU A 1073 -21.83 25.92 18.12
C GLU A 1073 -23.19 26.09 17.45
#